data_AF-A0A1Z4QIK0-F1
#
_entry.id   AF-A0A1Z4QIK0-F1
#
_cell.length_a   1.000
_cell.length_b   1.000
_cell.length_c   1.000
_cell.angle_alpha   90.00
_cell.angle_beta   90.00
_cell.angle_gamma   90.00
#
_symmetry.space_group_name_H-M   'P 1'
#
loop_
_entity.id
_entity.type
_entity.pdbx_description
1 polymer ?
#
loop_
_entity_poly.entity_id
_entity_poly.type
_entity_poly.pdbx_seq_one_letter_code
_entity_poly.pdbx_strand_id
1 'polypeptide(L)'
;MAAAEDILTQKILDLLLKQPEGLEVDEIINHLQSEDSDISPRGVRNLLNQLVKGEKLIKRKRQGQGRGKPPYAYFNLKTVPQYVNPFQDIPGVDSAKSHFVAKTEIEKEQIDPQERERQKQWQTVLGKIAANNLLADTYAKVIIDYASEIAIQNPIELVVNMAHWVVNDLNQLGEEIECKLQKSETVEAQVLVRRLDERLTWARNNLQKFWRLDRSRDEIEGILDLPSQAKNFFRDGRRAQFNEKAARDRLKNRIIGDRLIDETTPPVNQHKAAVGTDASIAKIFLNHTSGSFIPPDPVIVTTSAAAMIVDDNNPTKQEYLDFDISPDGLQEYEEYNAAAKGLVLSPNLMRTLGTDTFKRAQTAALELRQYHQDYRVATRTTEWRPMGNLPDLEINPKVTLIFRDGRVFPVVHRINFYEADGLYGDIVRNQIAEFAGVIHNTMLNPLGEIVYGSAVKNPELSWLSPLVFWYLYNRKIQVQGKFIVNADDVYKTPFVDTSVSHLLFLGLANYSSEFNKQKHFISCRVLRRFSDIAFVDDILPIIISKDEQPEPLNENEIEDWQTFIAQRLARKQANGEENRLEEDDYTPFIYICHKVGVLMCYAAPSSAYETIVNGDSGGSAHFLIPRLEVAINLEKQNLQTYQKTLDKMLSWLGAGRWERDHGHTQTGFDEGETESRYPVLVPDVTLYADEAAKFARNKLSDEVEEKVRNLIADLKKHLAGGR
;
A
#
# COMPACT_ATOMS: atom_id res chain seq x y z
N MET A 1 -11.39 -71.24 1.13
CA MET A 1 -9.96 -71.57 0.92
C MET A 1 -9.46 -70.58 -0.12
N ALA A 2 -8.66 -69.59 0.28
CA ALA A 2 -8.06 -68.64 -0.66
C ALA A 2 -7.08 -69.40 -1.57
N ALA A 3 -7.04 -69.06 -2.87
CA ALA A 3 -6.12 -69.68 -3.81
C ALA A 3 -4.68 -69.40 -3.34
N ALA A 4 -3.76 -70.37 -3.48
CA ALA A 4 -2.38 -70.24 -3.02
C ALA A 4 -1.66 -68.97 -3.54
N GLU A 5 -2.12 -68.45 -4.68
CA GLU A 5 -1.65 -67.21 -5.31
C GLU A 5 -2.05 -65.92 -4.54
N ASP A 6 -3.21 -65.90 -3.88
CA ASP A 6 -3.67 -64.77 -3.05
C ASP A 6 -2.82 -64.65 -1.77
N ILE A 7 -2.45 -65.80 -1.19
CA ILE A 7 -1.60 -65.87 -0.01
C ILE A 7 -0.19 -65.37 -0.34
N LEU A 8 0.36 -65.78 -1.49
CA LEU A 8 1.67 -65.33 -1.96
C LEU A 8 1.68 -63.83 -2.29
N THR A 9 0.60 -63.32 -2.88
CA THR A 9 0.41 -61.89 -3.16
C THR A 9 0.46 -61.06 -1.87
N GLN A 10 -0.27 -61.49 -0.84
CA GLN A 10 -0.30 -60.77 0.44
C GLN A 10 1.07 -60.81 1.12
N LYS A 11 1.77 -61.96 1.11
CA LYS A 11 3.14 -62.08 1.64
C LYS A 11 4.12 -61.10 0.97
N ILE A 12 4.08 -60.97 -0.36
CA ILE A 12 4.93 -60.02 -1.10
C ILE A 12 4.60 -58.57 -0.72
N LEU A 13 3.32 -58.22 -0.65
CA LEU A 13 2.89 -56.87 -0.29
C LEU A 13 3.33 -56.51 1.12
N ASP A 14 3.16 -57.41 2.09
CA ASP A 14 3.55 -57.19 3.49
C ASP A 14 5.07 -57.11 3.66
N LEU A 15 5.83 -57.94 2.93
CA LEU A 15 7.30 -57.87 2.92
C LEU A 15 7.79 -56.49 2.44
N LEU A 16 7.25 -56.02 1.31
CA LEU A 16 7.61 -54.72 0.74
C LEU A 16 7.06 -53.53 1.54
N LEU A 17 6.04 -53.75 2.38
CA LEU A 17 5.53 -52.74 3.31
C LEU A 17 6.49 -52.53 4.49
N LYS A 18 7.22 -53.58 4.88
CA LYS A 18 8.27 -53.52 5.92
C LYS A 18 9.63 -53.01 5.40
N GLN A 19 9.82 -52.97 4.08
CA GLN A 19 11.06 -52.59 3.43
C GLN A 19 10.84 -51.33 2.57
N PRO A 20 10.83 -50.13 3.18
CA PRO A 20 10.50 -48.88 2.49
C PRO A 20 11.48 -48.53 1.35
N GLU A 21 12.70 -49.08 1.38
CA GLU A 21 13.68 -48.91 0.29
C GLU A 21 13.44 -49.80 -0.94
N GLY A 22 12.42 -50.67 -0.90
CA GLY A 22 12.13 -51.63 -1.95
C GLY A 22 13.17 -52.75 -2.08
N LEU A 23 12.77 -53.87 -2.67
CA LEU A 23 13.63 -55.05 -2.82
C LEU A 23 13.77 -55.44 -4.30
N GLU A 24 14.94 -55.95 -4.66
CA GLU A 24 15.15 -56.60 -5.95
C GLU A 24 14.41 -57.95 -6.00
N VAL A 25 14.11 -58.41 -7.22
CA VAL A 25 13.39 -59.68 -7.43
C VAL A 25 14.04 -60.83 -6.67
N ASP A 26 15.36 -60.93 -6.71
CA ASP A 26 16.09 -62.05 -6.11
C ASP A 26 16.09 -61.95 -4.57
N GLU A 27 16.06 -60.74 -4.00
CA GLU A 27 15.93 -60.52 -2.56
C GLU A 27 14.53 -60.92 -2.05
N ILE A 28 13.50 -60.61 -2.83
CA ILE A 28 12.11 -61.03 -2.56
C ILE A 28 12.02 -62.55 -2.61
N ILE A 29 12.59 -63.18 -3.64
CA ILE A 29 12.60 -64.65 -3.77
C ILE A 29 13.33 -65.28 -2.59
N ASN A 30 14.49 -64.76 -2.19
CA ASN A 30 15.26 -65.29 -1.06
C ASN A 30 14.50 -65.19 0.27
N HIS A 31 13.83 -64.06 0.53
CA HIS A 31 13.01 -63.91 1.74
C HIS A 31 11.84 -64.91 1.75
N LEU A 32 11.15 -65.04 0.61
CA LEU A 32 10.01 -65.96 0.50
C LEU A 32 10.44 -67.43 0.61
N GLN A 33 11.60 -67.81 0.03
CA GLN A 33 12.15 -69.16 0.12
C GLN A 33 12.65 -69.53 1.52
N SER A 34 13.07 -68.55 2.33
CA SER A 34 13.45 -68.79 3.73
C SER A 34 12.25 -69.11 4.63
N GLU A 35 11.02 -68.78 4.19
CA GLU A 35 9.79 -69.03 4.93
C GLU A 35 8.93 -70.17 4.35
N ASP A 36 9.11 -70.54 3.07
CA ASP A 36 8.34 -71.58 2.37
C ASP A 36 9.18 -72.25 1.27
N SER A 37 9.42 -73.56 1.34
CA SER A 37 10.44 -74.25 0.52
C SER A 37 10.02 -74.60 -0.92
N ASP A 38 8.77 -74.35 -1.33
CA ASP A 38 8.22 -74.76 -2.65
C ASP A 38 7.87 -73.60 -3.60
N ILE A 39 8.50 -72.42 -3.43
CA ILE A 39 8.19 -71.23 -4.24
C ILE A 39 9.01 -71.19 -5.53
N SER A 40 8.33 -71.23 -6.69
CA SER A 40 8.94 -71.11 -8.02
C SER A 40 9.41 -69.67 -8.31
N PRO A 41 10.71 -69.43 -8.57
CA PRO A 41 11.26 -68.12 -8.94
C PRO A 41 10.58 -67.48 -10.15
N ARG A 42 10.14 -68.32 -11.10
CA ARG A 42 9.43 -67.87 -12.32
C ARG A 42 8.00 -67.43 -12.00
N GLY A 43 7.35 -68.11 -11.06
CA GLY A 43 6.02 -67.73 -10.54
C GLY A 43 6.05 -66.37 -9.86
N VAL A 44 7.01 -66.14 -8.95
CA VAL A 44 7.18 -64.85 -8.26
C VAL A 44 7.44 -63.70 -9.23
N ARG A 45 8.28 -63.90 -10.25
CA ARG A 45 8.54 -62.88 -11.29
C ARG A 45 7.29 -62.50 -12.08
N ASN A 46 6.48 -63.49 -12.47
CA ASN A 46 5.24 -63.25 -13.19
C ASN A 46 4.23 -62.51 -12.31
N LEU A 47 4.11 -62.91 -11.04
CA LEU A 47 3.22 -62.27 -10.08
C LEU A 47 3.64 -60.83 -9.78
N LEU A 48 4.93 -60.55 -9.60
CA LEU A 48 5.44 -59.18 -9.44
C LEU A 48 5.09 -58.30 -10.65
N ASN A 49 5.24 -58.82 -11.87
CA ASN A 49 4.86 -58.08 -13.08
C ASN A 49 3.34 -57.86 -13.18
N GLN A 50 2.52 -58.82 -12.72
CA GLN A 50 1.06 -58.66 -12.64
C GLN A 50 0.67 -57.62 -11.59
N LEU A 51 1.30 -57.63 -10.41
CA LEU A 51 1.06 -56.64 -9.36
C LEU A 51 1.50 -55.23 -9.75
N VAL A 52 2.56 -55.10 -10.56
CA VAL A 52 2.93 -53.81 -11.17
C VAL A 52 1.91 -53.38 -12.23
N LYS A 53 1.46 -54.29 -13.09
CA LYS A 53 0.41 -54.00 -14.08
C LYS A 53 -0.93 -53.64 -13.45
N GLY A 54 -1.26 -54.24 -12.31
CA GLY A 54 -2.47 -53.97 -11.53
C GLY A 54 -2.30 -52.85 -10.50
N GLU A 55 -1.25 -52.03 -10.61
CA GLU A 55 -0.99 -50.87 -9.76
C GLU A 55 -1.03 -51.17 -8.25
N LYS A 56 -0.56 -52.35 -7.84
CA LYS A 56 -0.37 -52.71 -6.42
C LYS A 56 1.08 -52.58 -5.97
N LEU A 57 2.02 -52.53 -6.91
CA LEU A 57 3.46 -52.32 -6.68
C LEU A 57 4.03 -51.33 -7.70
N ILE A 58 5.09 -50.64 -7.32
CA ILE A 58 5.87 -49.78 -8.22
C ILE A 58 7.21 -50.44 -8.52
N LYS A 59 7.61 -50.48 -9.79
CA LYS A 59 8.92 -50.98 -10.24
C LYS A 59 9.83 -49.81 -10.62
N ARG A 60 10.97 -49.62 -9.94
CA ARG A 60 11.92 -48.52 -10.20
C ARG A 60 13.32 -49.00 -10.49
N LYS A 61 14.10 -48.22 -11.25
CA LYS A 61 15.51 -48.52 -11.50
C LYS A 61 16.37 -48.23 -10.27
N ARG A 62 17.17 -49.21 -9.84
CA ARG A 62 18.17 -49.10 -8.75
C ARG A 62 19.54 -49.53 -9.28
N GLN A 63 20.62 -49.01 -8.70
CA GLN A 63 21.98 -49.48 -9.02
C GLN A 63 22.09 -50.93 -8.54
N GLY A 64 22.03 -51.89 -9.46
CA GLY A 64 22.15 -53.30 -9.12
C GLY A 64 23.54 -53.61 -8.58
N GLN A 65 23.62 -54.37 -7.49
CA GLN A 65 24.89 -54.75 -6.84
C GLN A 65 25.70 -55.83 -7.63
N GLY A 66 25.54 -55.95 -8.95
CA GLY A 66 26.27 -56.94 -9.74
C GLY A 66 26.15 -56.80 -11.26
N ARG A 67 27.21 -57.22 -11.99
CA ARG A 67 27.24 -57.23 -13.46
C ARG A 67 26.19 -58.18 -14.03
N GLY A 68 25.33 -57.67 -14.92
CA GLY A 68 24.34 -58.45 -15.69
C GLY A 68 22.96 -58.63 -15.04
N LYS A 69 22.68 -58.01 -13.88
CA LYS A 69 21.39 -58.13 -13.21
C LYS A 69 20.37 -57.08 -13.69
N PRO A 70 19.05 -57.40 -13.73
CA PRO A 70 18.03 -56.42 -14.05
C PRO A 70 18.02 -55.31 -13.00
N PRO A 71 18.15 -54.02 -13.37
CA PRO A 71 18.41 -52.94 -12.42
C PRO A 71 17.11 -52.46 -11.77
N TYR A 72 16.21 -53.35 -11.34
CA TYR A 72 14.86 -52.97 -10.90
C TYR A 72 14.53 -53.51 -9.51
N ALA A 73 14.14 -52.60 -8.62
CA ALA A 73 13.55 -52.91 -7.31
C ALA A 73 12.03 -52.66 -7.34
N TYR A 74 11.30 -53.38 -6.50
CA TYR A 74 9.85 -53.31 -6.35
C TYR A 74 9.50 -52.70 -5.00
N PHE A 75 8.50 -51.83 -4.99
CA PHE A 75 8.11 -51.02 -3.84
C PHE A 75 6.61 -51.16 -3.60
N ASN A 76 6.21 -51.17 -2.33
CA ASN A 76 4.80 -51.06 -1.97
C ASN A 76 4.33 -49.61 -2.14
N LEU A 77 3.15 -49.39 -2.71
CA LEU A 77 2.59 -48.04 -2.90
C LEU A 77 2.42 -47.24 -1.60
N LYS A 78 2.19 -47.93 -0.48
CA LYS A 78 1.97 -47.29 0.82
C LYS A 78 3.26 -46.80 1.49
N THR A 79 4.41 -47.29 1.05
CA THR A 79 5.72 -46.93 1.63
C THR A 79 6.46 -45.87 0.83
N VAL A 80 5.99 -45.57 -0.39
CA VAL A 80 6.51 -44.47 -1.20
C VAL A 80 5.78 -43.19 -0.78
N PRO A 81 6.48 -42.07 -0.49
CA PRO A 81 5.84 -40.80 -0.17
C PRO A 81 4.83 -40.42 -1.26
N GLN A 82 3.55 -40.36 -0.91
CA GLN A 82 2.49 -39.90 -1.82
C GLN A 82 2.59 -38.37 -1.90
N TYR A 83 3.20 -37.87 -2.97
CA TYR A 83 3.05 -36.48 -3.34
C TYR A 83 1.70 -36.33 -4.04
N VAL A 84 0.81 -35.50 -3.47
CA VAL A 84 -0.44 -35.09 -4.11
C VAL A 84 -0.06 -34.46 -5.45
N ASN A 85 -0.55 -35.05 -6.54
CA ASN A 85 -0.25 -34.55 -7.89
C ASN A 85 -1.18 -33.36 -8.18
N PRO A 86 -0.71 -32.10 -8.22
CA PRO A 86 -1.57 -30.94 -8.43
C PRO A 86 -2.21 -30.91 -9.83
N PHE A 87 -1.83 -31.83 -10.72
CA PHE A 87 -2.34 -31.94 -12.08
C PHE A 87 -3.48 -32.97 -12.25
N GLN A 88 -3.90 -33.65 -11.18
CA GLN A 88 -4.96 -34.68 -11.26
C GLN A 88 -6.32 -34.14 -11.70
N ASP A 89 -6.61 -32.86 -11.44
CA ASP A 89 -7.92 -32.25 -11.68
C ASP A 89 -7.93 -31.24 -12.84
N ILE A 90 -6.85 -31.12 -13.61
CA ILE A 90 -6.77 -30.18 -14.75
C ILE A 90 -7.29 -30.86 -16.02
N PRO A 91 -8.43 -30.42 -16.60
CA PRO A 91 -8.98 -31.01 -17.81
C PRO A 91 -8.02 -30.86 -18.99
N GLY A 92 -7.70 -31.98 -19.66
CA GLY A 92 -6.79 -32.01 -20.81
C GLY A 92 -5.34 -32.38 -20.48
N VAL A 93 -5.00 -32.52 -19.19
CA VAL A 93 -3.70 -33.08 -18.77
C VAL A 93 -3.85 -34.57 -18.51
N ASP A 94 -3.09 -35.39 -19.26
CA ASP A 94 -3.05 -36.83 -19.10
C ASP A 94 -2.43 -37.17 -17.72
N SER A 95 -3.28 -37.52 -16.76
CA SER A 95 -2.91 -37.77 -15.36
C SER A 95 -1.89 -38.91 -15.23
N ALA A 96 -1.85 -39.84 -16.18
CA ALA A 96 -0.87 -40.93 -16.25
C ALA A 96 0.53 -40.47 -16.73
N LYS A 97 0.62 -39.33 -17.42
CA LYS A 97 1.91 -38.76 -17.90
C LYS A 97 2.48 -37.68 -17.00
N SER A 98 1.68 -37.19 -16.05
CA SER A 98 1.98 -36.03 -15.21
C SER A 98 2.23 -36.40 -13.75
N HIS A 99 2.65 -37.63 -13.46
CA HIS A 99 3.13 -37.99 -12.13
C HIS A 99 4.50 -37.36 -11.86
N PHE A 100 4.58 -36.51 -10.83
CA PHE A 100 5.85 -36.03 -10.30
C PHE A 100 6.54 -37.17 -9.54
N VAL A 101 7.27 -38.02 -10.27
CA VAL A 101 8.05 -39.10 -9.68
C VAL A 101 9.44 -38.56 -9.35
N ALA A 102 9.82 -38.58 -8.07
CA ALA A 102 11.19 -38.30 -7.66
C ALA A 102 12.15 -39.27 -8.37
N LYS A 103 12.88 -38.76 -9.37
CA LYS A 103 13.84 -39.51 -10.18
C LYS A 103 14.98 -40.08 -9.32
N THR A 104 15.33 -41.34 -9.54
CA THR A 104 16.50 -41.95 -8.86
C THR A 104 17.81 -41.30 -9.34
N GLU A 105 18.93 -41.45 -8.61
CA GLU A 105 20.21 -40.81 -8.97
C GLU A 105 20.67 -41.16 -10.40
N ILE A 106 20.37 -42.36 -10.88
CA ILE A 106 20.66 -42.84 -12.24
C ILE A 106 19.83 -42.07 -13.29
N GLU A 107 18.58 -41.73 -12.96
CA GLU A 107 17.70 -40.94 -13.84
C GLU A 107 18.06 -39.45 -13.83
N LYS A 108 18.74 -38.97 -12.78
CA LYS A 108 19.33 -37.61 -12.72
C LYS A 108 20.60 -37.49 -13.57
N GLU A 109 21.30 -38.58 -13.85
CA GLU A 109 22.49 -38.61 -14.71
C GLU A 109 22.18 -38.62 -16.21
N GLN A 110 20.94 -38.97 -16.61
CA GLN A 110 20.49 -38.95 -18.00
C GLN A 110 19.79 -37.65 -18.42
N ILE A 111 19.70 -36.67 -17.50
CA ILE A 111 19.19 -35.33 -17.81
C ILE A 111 20.28 -34.56 -18.55
N ASP A 112 19.92 -33.93 -19.66
CA ASP A 112 20.79 -33.00 -20.40
C ASP A 112 21.49 -32.07 -19.40
N PRO A 113 22.83 -31.94 -19.43
CA PRO A 113 23.58 -31.05 -18.55
C PRO A 113 22.99 -29.63 -18.44
N GLN A 114 22.42 -29.10 -19.54
CA GLN A 114 21.75 -27.78 -19.52
C GLN A 114 20.46 -27.78 -18.70
N GLU A 115 19.66 -28.84 -18.81
CA GLU A 115 18.44 -29.02 -18.02
C GLU A 115 18.75 -29.31 -16.55
N ARG A 116 19.88 -29.97 -16.26
CA ARG A 116 20.38 -30.18 -14.89
C ARG A 116 20.85 -28.88 -14.25
N GLU A 117 21.50 -28.02 -15.01
CA GLU A 117 21.91 -26.67 -14.58
C GLU A 117 20.67 -25.78 -14.35
N ARG A 118 19.68 -25.82 -15.25
CA ARG A 118 18.38 -25.14 -15.08
C ARG A 118 17.64 -25.64 -13.84
N GLN A 119 17.60 -26.95 -13.61
CA GLN A 119 16.95 -27.50 -12.41
C GLN A 119 17.68 -27.15 -11.13
N LYS A 120 19.02 -27.07 -11.12
CA LYS A 120 19.77 -26.51 -9.98
C LYS A 120 19.46 -25.02 -9.80
N GLN A 121 19.39 -24.24 -10.87
CA GLN A 121 18.98 -22.84 -10.81
C GLN A 121 17.54 -22.69 -10.31
N TRP A 122 16.61 -23.56 -10.70
CA TRP A 122 15.22 -23.55 -10.20
C TRP A 122 15.12 -24.01 -8.75
N GLN A 123 15.88 -25.03 -8.35
CA GLN A 123 16.01 -25.43 -6.94
C GLN A 123 16.60 -24.31 -6.09
N THR A 124 17.52 -23.52 -6.63
CA THR A 124 18.04 -22.33 -5.92
C THR A 124 17.05 -21.16 -5.92
N VAL A 125 16.24 -20.95 -6.96
CA VAL A 125 15.18 -19.92 -6.96
C VAL A 125 14.06 -20.29 -6.01
N LEU A 126 13.54 -21.53 -6.06
CA LEU A 126 12.56 -22.03 -5.09
C LEU A 126 13.12 -22.02 -3.67
N GLY A 127 14.40 -22.39 -3.49
CA GLY A 127 15.10 -22.27 -2.22
C GLY A 127 15.19 -20.82 -1.72
N LYS A 128 15.45 -19.85 -2.62
CA LYS A 128 15.43 -18.42 -2.30
C LYS A 128 14.03 -17.94 -1.93
N ILE A 129 13.00 -18.36 -2.65
CA ILE A 129 11.60 -18.01 -2.34
C ILE A 129 11.23 -18.57 -0.95
N ALA A 130 11.53 -19.85 -0.69
CA ALA A 130 11.28 -20.47 0.61
C ALA A 130 12.07 -19.77 1.74
N ALA A 131 13.34 -19.44 1.50
CA ALA A 131 14.15 -18.71 2.46
C ALA A 131 13.63 -17.29 2.72
N ASN A 132 13.18 -16.58 1.68
CA ASN A 132 12.59 -15.25 1.80
C ASN A 132 11.25 -15.30 2.56
N ASN A 133 10.40 -16.29 2.30
CA ASN A 133 9.17 -16.49 3.07
C ASN A 133 9.46 -16.80 4.54
N LEU A 134 10.41 -17.71 4.82
CA LEU A 134 10.81 -18.00 6.20
C LEU A 134 11.40 -16.78 6.90
N LEU A 135 12.14 -15.94 6.17
CA LEU A 135 12.68 -14.69 6.68
C LEU A 135 11.57 -13.67 6.98
N ALA A 136 10.58 -13.54 6.11
CA ALA A 136 9.40 -12.70 6.33
C ALA A 136 8.62 -13.15 7.57
N ASP A 137 8.38 -14.45 7.73
CA ASP A 137 7.76 -15.02 8.93
C ASP A 137 8.57 -14.69 10.20
N THR A 138 9.90 -14.75 10.08
CA THR A 138 10.81 -14.41 11.19
C THR A 138 10.72 -12.92 11.53
N TYR A 139 10.69 -12.03 10.54
CA TYR A 139 10.47 -10.60 10.78
C TYR A 139 9.14 -10.35 11.49
N ALA A 140 8.05 -10.97 11.02
CA ALA A 140 6.73 -10.79 11.61
C ALA A 140 6.72 -11.21 13.09
N LYS A 141 7.27 -12.39 13.41
CA LYS A 141 7.40 -12.88 14.79
C LYS A 141 8.21 -11.94 15.67
N VAL A 142 9.36 -11.48 15.18
CA VAL A 142 10.24 -10.59 15.95
C VAL A 142 9.58 -9.24 16.23
N ILE A 143 8.84 -8.68 15.26
CA ILE A 143 8.10 -7.44 15.48
C ILE A 143 7.03 -7.63 16.56
N ILE A 144 6.30 -8.75 16.54
CA ILE A 144 5.29 -9.10 17.55
C ILE A 144 5.96 -9.27 18.92
N ASP A 145 7.05 -10.04 19.00
CA ASP A 145 7.73 -10.38 20.25
C ASP A 145 8.33 -9.15 20.95
N TYR A 146 8.86 -8.19 20.17
CA TYR A 146 9.48 -6.96 20.67
C TYR A 146 8.53 -5.75 20.70
N ALA A 147 7.24 -5.94 20.39
CA ALA A 147 6.27 -4.84 20.27
C ALA A 147 6.19 -3.97 21.53
N SER A 148 6.22 -4.57 22.72
CA SER A 148 6.16 -3.86 24.00
C SER A 148 7.39 -2.98 24.26
N GLU A 149 8.59 -3.46 23.90
CA GLU A 149 9.83 -2.68 24.01
C GLU A 149 9.87 -1.53 23.00
N ILE A 150 9.40 -1.80 21.77
CA ILE A 150 9.33 -0.83 20.69
C ILE A 150 8.32 0.28 21.03
N ALA A 151 7.16 -0.08 21.60
CA ALA A 151 6.10 0.85 21.94
C ALA A 151 6.56 1.98 22.87
N ILE A 152 7.37 1.67 23.88
CA ILE A 152 7.81 2.65 24.89
C ILE A 152 8.97 3.55 24.43
N GLN A 153 9.50 3.35 23.23
CA GLN A 153 10.61 4.15 22.72
C GLN A 153 10.19 5.59 22.45
N ASN A 154 11.08 6.55 22.73
CA ASN A 154 10.82 7.94 22.37
C ASN A 154 10.97 8.13 20.85
N PRO A 155 9.90 8.57 20.15
CA PRO A 155 9.91 8.64 18.69
C PRO A 155 10.88 9.69 18.14
N ILE A 156 11.10 10.81 18.84
CA ILE A 156 12.07 11.84 18.44
C ILE A 156 13.48 11.26 18.50
N GLU A 157 13.81 10.58 19.60
CA GLU A 157 15.13 9.95 19.76
C GLU A 157 15.37 8.85 18.72
N LEU A 158 14.35 8.05 18.39
CA LEU A 158 14.46 7.05 17.32
C LEU A 158 14.81 7.69 15.97
N VAL A 159 14.11 8.76 15.58
CA VAL A 159 14.37 9.46 14.31
C VAL A 159 15.77 10.07 14.28
N VAL A 160 16.19 10.75 15.35
CA VAL A 160 17.51 11.41 15.39
C VAL A 160 18.64 10.39 15.37
N ASN A 161 18.52 9.31 16.15
CA ASN A 161 19.53 8.27 16.18
C ASN A 161 19.60 7.50 14.85
N MET A 162 18.47 7.27 14.19
CA MET A 162 18.43 6.72 12.83
C MET A 162 19.10 7.66 11.83
N ALA A 163 18.82 8.96 11.87
CA ALA A 163 19.45 9.95 11.00
C ALA A 163 20.97 10.02 11.19
N HIS A 164 21.44 10.00 12.44
CA HIS A 164 22.86 9.92 12.77
C HIS A 164 23.51 8.65 12.20
N TRP A 165 22.85 7.50 12.37
CA TRP A 165 23.33 6.23 11.80
C TRP A 165 23.42 6.28 10.27
N VAL A 166 22.40 6.80 9.58
CA VAL A 166 22.38 6.95 8.11
C VAL A 166 23.54 7.83 7.63
N VAL A 167 23.82 8.94 8.32
CA VAL A 167 24.93 9.84 7.97
C VAL A 167 26.28 9.11 8.04
N ASN A 168 26.50 8.35 9.12
CA ASN A 168 27.73 7.56 9.28
C ASN A 168 27.84 6.46 8.22
N ASP A 169 26.74 5.76 7.94
CA ASP A 169 26.68 4.70 6.94
C ASP A 169 26.95 5.22 5.52
N LEU A 170 26.37 6.36 5.12
CA LEU A 170 26.64 7.01 3.84
C LEU A 170 28.10 7.45 3.71
N ASN A 171 28.66 8.04 4.76
CA ASN A 171 30.05 8.49 4.78
C ASN A 171 31.03 7.30 4.70
N GLN A 172 30.77 6.22 5.46
CA GLN A 172 31.55 5.00 5.42
C GLN A 172 31.54 4.36 4.03
N LEU A 173 30.36 4.28 3.38
CA LEU A 173 30.27 3.79 2.00
C LEU A 173 31.10 4.63 1.03
N GLY A 174 31.11 5.96 1.21
CA GLY A 174 31.96 6.87 0.44
C GLY A 174 33.45 6.52 0.56
N GLU A 175 33.93 6.34 1.79
CA GLU A 175 35.32 5.97 2.10
C GLU A 175 35.67 4.57 1.55
N GLU A 176 34.75 3.61 1.65
CA GLU A 176 34.93 2.26 1.09
C GLU A 176 35.06 2.29 -0.43
N ILE A 177 34.22 3.07 -1.12
CA ILE A 177 34.30 3.26 -2.57
C ILE A 177 35.64 3.86 -2.95
N GLU A 178 36.10 4.90 -2.25
CA GLU A 178 37.39 5.53 -2.51
C GLU A 178 38.54 4.53 -2.37
N CYS A 179 38.55 3.74 -1.29
CA CYS A 179 39.55 2.69 -1.06
C CYS A 179 39.55 1.63 -2.18
N LYS A 180 38.37 1.19 -2.62
CA LYS A 180 38.21 0.21 -3.72
C LYS A 180 38.69 0.76 -5.06
N LEU A 181 38.41 2.03 -5.35
CA LEU A 181 38.90 2.71 -6.54
C LEU A 181 40.43 2.86 -6.52
N GLN A 182 41.03 3.21 -5.38
CA GLN A 182 42.49 3.28 -5.22
C GLN A 182 43.16 1.92 -5.44
N LYS A 183 42.49 0.82 -5.07
CA LYS A 183 42.95 -0.57 -5.31
C LYS A 183 42.65 -1.09 -6.73
N SER A 184 42.09 -0.26 -7.62
CA SER A 184 41.66 -0.65 -8.98
C SER A 184 40.59 -1.76 -9.03
N GLU A 185 39.81 -1.93 -7.95
CA GLU A 185 38.71 -2.91 -7.84
C GLU A 185 37.40 -2.31 -8.40
N THR A 186 37.39 -2.01 -9.71
CA THR A 186 36.36 -1.18 -10.35
C THR A 186 34.95 -1.77 -10.31
N VAL A 187 34.81 -3.09 -10.45
CA VAL A 187 33.50 -3.77 -10.45
C VAL A 187 32.84 -3.69 -9.06
N GLU A 188 33.59 -3.95 -7.99
CA GLU A 188 33.09 -3.84 -6.62
C GLU A 188 32.74 -2.39 -6.26
N ALA A 189 33.59 -1.44 -6.67
CA ALA A 189 33.31 -0.03 -6.49
C ALA A 189 32.01 0.40 -7.17
N GLN A 190 31.71 -0.08 -8.38
CA GLN A 190 30.45 0.24 -9.09
C GLN A 190 29.21 -0.27 -8.33
N VAL A 191 29.28 -1.47 -7.74
CA VAL A 191 28.19 -2.01 -6.92
C VAL A 191 27.94 -1.13 -5.69
N LEU A 192 29.02 -0.70 -5.02
CA LEU A 192 28.93 0.19 -3.87
C LEU A 192 28.40 1.58 -4.23
N VAL A 193 28.81 2.14 -5.39
CA VAL A 193 28.29 3.43 -5.89
C VAL A 193 26.77 3.37 -6.10
N ARG A 194 26.26 2.29 -6.70
CA ARG A 194 24.82 2.10 -6.86
C ARG A 194 24.11 2.00 -5.51
N ARG A 195 24.66 1.24 -4.56
CA ARG A 195 24.11 1.14 -3.20
C ARG A 195 24.10 2.50 -2.49
N LEU A 196 25.18 3.28 -2.61
CA LEU A 196 25.26 4.64 -2.06
C LEU A 196 24.20 5.56 -2.66
N ASP A 197 23.98 5.50 -3.98
CA ASP A 197 22.97 6.32 -4.66
C ASP A 197 21.53 5.96 -4.24
N GLU A 198 21.24 4.66 -4.10
CA GLU A 198 19.96 4.16 -3.57
C GLU A 198 19.72 4.65 -2.13
N ARG A 199 20.71 4.51 -1.24
CA ARG A 199 20.62 4.96 0.16
C ARG A 199 20.54 6.48 0.29
N LEU A 200 21.27 7.22 -0.54
CA LEU A 200 21.22 8.67 -0.61
C LEU A 200 19.83 9.16 -1.04
N THR A 201 19.24 8.52 -2.04
CA THR A 201 17.86 8.82 -2.49
C THR A 201 16.85 8.52 -1.39
N TRP A 202 16.99 7.40 -0.70
CA TRP A 202 16.17 7.06 0.46
C TRP A 202 16.28 8.12 1.56
N ALA A 203 17.51 8.55 1.89
CA ALA A 203 17.77 9.53 2.95
C ALA A 203 17.14 10.88 2.62
N ARG A 204 17.19 11.32 1.35
CA ARG A 204 16.47 12.52 0.91
C ARG A 204 14.97 12.35 1.14
N ASN A 205 14.36 11.30 0.60
CA ASN A 205 12.91 11.08 0.67
C ASN A 205 12.38 10.95 2.11
N ASN A 206 13.08 10.20 2.96
CA ASN A 206 12.63 9.93 4.33
C ASN A 206 13.06 11.01 5.31
N LEU A 207 14.33 11.39 5.33
CA LEU A 207 14.86 12.31 6.33
C LEU A 207 14.68 13.78 5.94
N GLN A 208 15.04 14.16 4.72
CA GLN A 208 14.90 15.56 4.28
C GLN A 208 13.45 15.90 3.94
N LYS A 209 12.73 15.10 3.14
CA LYS A 209 11.36 15.44 2.70
C LYS A 209 10.30 15.19 3.76
N PHE A 210 10.27 13.99 4.36
CA PHE A 210 9.19 13.64 5.29
C PHE A 210 9.41 14.26 6.68
N TRP A 211 10.60 14.09 7.26
CA TRP A 211 10.93 14.64 8.58
C TRP A 211 11.35 16.12 8.57
N ARG A 212 11.52 16.72 7.38
CA ARG A 212 11.96 18.12 7.22
C ARG A 212 13.26 18.44 7.95
N LEU A 213 14.19 17.51 7.86
CA LEU A 213 15.59 17.76 8.18
C LEU A 213 16.21 18.47 6.97
N ASP A 214 15.84 19.74 6.80
CA ASP A 214 16.17 20.54 5.61
C ASP A 214 17.70 20.66 5.42
N ARG A 215 18.16 20.78 4.17
CA ARG A 215 19.60 21.05 3.87
C ARG A 215 19.93 22.53 3.99
N SER A 216 21.22 22.85 4.09
CA SER A 216 21.75 24.20 4.01
C SER A 216 21.41 24.83 2.65
N ARG A 217 21.15 26.14 2.67
CA ARG A 217 20.86 26.91 1.47
C ARG A 217 21.40 28.33 1.62
N ASP A 218 22.17 28.77 0.63
CA ASP A 218 22.83 30.07 0.62
C ASP A 218 23.65 30.26 1.91
N GLU A 219 23.32 31.27 2.74
CA GLU A 219 24.00 31.54 4.01
C GLU A 219 23.31 30.86 5.23
N ILE A 220 22.22 30.13 5.00
CA ILE A 220 21.42 29.51 6.05
C ILE A 220 21.90 28.07 6.28
N GLU A 221 22.31 27.77 7.52
CA GLU A 221 22.71 26.43 7.95
C GLU A 221 21.51 25.46 7.98
N GLY A 222 21.73 24.25 7.45
CA GLY A 222 20.76 23.17 7.40
C GLY A 222 20.79 22.26 8.62
N ILE A 223 19.82 21.35 8.68
CA ILE A 223 19.73 20.29 9.68
C ILE A 223 20.43 19.03 9.18
N LEU A 224 20.23 18.64 7.93
CA LEU A 224 20.83 17.46 7.31
C LEU A 224 21.34 17.82 5.92
N ASP A 225 22.65 17.93 5.79
CA ASP A 225 23.32 18.20 4.53
C ASP A 225 23.81 16.92 3.88
N LEU A 226 23.23 16.61 2.72
CA LEU A 226 23.57 15.45 1.92
C LEU A 226 24.25 15.92 0.62
N PRO A 227 25.41 15.35 0.23
CA PRO A 227 26.00 15.61 -1.08
C PRO A 227 25.00 15.37 -2.22
N SER A 228 25.05 16.19 -3.28
CA SER A 228 24.03 16.17 -4.35
C SER A 228 24.06 14.90 -5.20
N GLN A 229 25.20 14.21 -5.30
CA GLN A 229 25.34 12.95 -6.03
C GLN A 229 26.27 12.00 -5.26
N ALA A 230 26.06 10.70 -5.39
CA ALA A 230 26.92 9.68 -4.77
C ALA A 230 28.41 9.88 -5.10
N LYS A 231 28.72 10.30 -6.33
CA LYS A 231 30.10 10.58 -6.78
C LYS A 231 30.83 11.64 -5.96
N ASN A 232 30.10 12.58 -5.36
CA ASN A 232 30.70 13.70 -4.64
C ASN A 232 31.29 13.26 -3.29
N PHE A 233 30.88 12.09 -2.77
CA PHE A 233 31.46 11.52 -1.56
C PHE A 233 32.94 11.15 -1.76
N PHE A 234 33.26 10.49 -2.88
CA PHE A 234 34.57 9.90 -3.11
C PHE A 234 35.41 10.61 -4.20
N ARG A 235 34.83 11.51 -5.00
CA ARG A 235 35.60 12.34 -5.95
C ARG A 235 35.93 13.72 -5.40
N ASP A 236 34.98 14.32 -4.69
CA ASP A 236 35.10 15.70 -4.19
C ASP A 236 35.38 15.73 -2.68
N GLY A 237 35.44 14.56 -2.03
CA GLY A 237 35.66 14.42 -0.58
C GLY A 237 34.55 15.03 0.29
N ARG A 238 33.35 15.27 -0.27
CA ARG A 238 32.23 15.86 0.47
C ARG A 238 31.63 14.82 1.41
N ARG A 239 31.27 15.23 2.63
CA ARG A 239 30.64 14.35 3.62
C ARG A 239 29.21 14.78 3.88
N ALA A 240 28.36 13.82 4.25
CA ALA A 240 27.08 14.11 4.86
C ALA A 240 27.29 14.70 6.26
N GLN A 241 26.51 15.74 6.60
CA GLN A 241 26.57 16.44 7.89
C GLN A 241 25.18 16.50 8.52
N PHE A 242 25.13 16.44 9.85
CA PHE A 242 23.88 16.40 10.59
C PHE A 242 23.96 17.20 11.89
N ASN A 243 23.03 18.13 12.07
CA ASN A 243 22.89 18.95 13.26
C ASN A 243 21.81 18.35 14.18
N GLU A 244 22.24 17.50 15.13
CA GLU A 244 21.33 16.79 16.04
C GLU A 244 20.44 17.73 16.86
N LYS A 245 20.99 18.85 17.33
CA LYS A 245 20.24 19.81 18.15
C LYS A 245 19.10 20.42 17.34
N ALA A 246 19.40 20.93 16.15
CA ALA A 246 18.40 21.49 15.25
C ALA A 246 17.36 20.44 14.83
N ALA A 247 17.78 19.18 14.63
CA ALA A 247 16.87 18.08 14.34
C ALA A 247 15.88 17.82 15.48
N ARG A 248 16.36 17.76 16.74
CA ARG A 248 15.48 17.60 17.92
C ARG A 248 14.48 18.74 18.02
N ASP A 249 14.94 19.98 17.86
CA ASP A 249 14.07 21.15 17.96
C ASP A 249 13.02 21.20 16.84
N ARG A 250 13.39 20.81 15.61
CA ARG A 250 12.44 20.63 14.51
C ARG A 250 11.42 19.53 14.79
N LEU A 251 11.87 18.37 15.28
CA LEU A 251 11.01 17.20 15.50
C LEU A 251 10.04 17.37 16.68
N LYS A 252 10.39 18.14 17.72
CA LYS A 252 9.48 18.47 18.84
C LYS A 252 8.18 19.14 18.37
N ASN A 253 8.25 19.90 17.29
CA ASN A 253 7.08 20.58 16.71
C ASN A 253 6.32 19.70 15.71
N ARG A 254 6.84 18.51 15.38
CA ARG A 254 6.27 17.61 14.36
C ARG A 254 5.80 16.28 14.93
N ILE A 255 6.39 15.80 16.02
CA ILE A 255 6.02 14.53 16.65
C ILE A 255 5.32 14.83 17.96
N ILE A 256 4.08 14.34 18.09
CA ILE A 256 3.28 14.44 19.32
C ILE A 256 3.22 13.06 19.98
N GLY A 257 3.56 13.02 21.27
CA GLY A 257 3.68 11.81 22.07
C GLY A 257 5.12 11.57 22.51
N ASP A 258 5.28 10.95 23.67
CA ASP A 258 6.56 10.57 24.26
C ASP A 258 6.93 9.11 23.98
N ARG A 259 6.01 8.34 23.39
CA ARG A 259 6.14 6.92 23.05
C ARG A 259 5.83 6.67 21.57
N LEU A 260 6.38 5.60 21.01
CA LEU A 260 6.12 5.20 19.63
C LEU A 260 4.72 4.60 19.47
N ILE A 261 4.22 3.89 20.48
CA ILE A 261 2.82 3.45 20.56
C ILE A 261 2.27 3.78 21.95
N ASP A 262 1.14 4.46 21.96
CA ASP A 262 0.33 4.76 23.13
C ASP A 262 -0.94 3.91 23.16
N GLU A 263 -1.50 3.75 24.35
CA GLU A 263 -2.86 3.27 24.55
C GLU A 263 -3.73 4.43 25.01
N THR A 264 -4.81 4.72 24.27
CA THR A 264 -5.72 5.82 24.59
C THR A 264 -7.14 5.32 24.76
N THR A 265 -7.95 6.07 25.50
CA THR A 265 -9.38 5.79 25.71
C THR A 265 -10.21 7.01 25.29
N PRO A 266 -10.29 7.31 23.97
CA PRO A 266 -11.09 8.43 23.49
C PRO A 266 -12.55 8.28 23.97
N PRO A 267 -13.22 9.39 24.30
CA PRO A 267 -14.63 9.35 24.69
C PRO A 267 -15.45 8.75 23.55
N VAL A 268 -16.35 7.81 23.81
CA VAL A 268 -17.24 7.25 22.76
C VAL A 268 -18.47 8.12 22.49
N ASN A 269 -19.13 7.87 21.35
CA ASN A 269 -20.41 8.47 20.97
C ASN A 269 -20.39 10.01 20.93
N GLN A 270 -19.27 10.60 20.52
CA GLN A 270 -19.15 12.06 20.34
C GLN A 270 -19.89 12.57 19.10
N HIS A 271 -20.26 11.67 18.19
CA HIS A 271 -20.83 11.99 16.89
C HIS A 271 -22.20 11.34 16.76
N LYS A 272 -23.23 12.17 16.51
CA LYS A 272 -24.58 11.68 16.14
C LYS A 272 -24.72 11.39 14.65
N ALA A 273 -23.89 12.03 13.83
CA ALA A 273 -23.86 11.84 12.39
C ALA A 273 -22.42 11.97 11.89
N ALA A 274 -21.98 10.95 11.17
CA ALA A 274 -20.71 10.90 10.47
C ALA A 274 -20.96 10.62 8.98
N VAL A 275 -20.10 11.17 8.14
CA VAL A 275 -20.20 11.05 6.68
C VAL A 275 -18.91 10.48 6.12
N GLY A 276 -19.01 9.53 5.21
CA GLY A 276 -17.93 9.09 4.34
C GLY A 276 -18.07 9.77 2.97
N THR A 277 -16.97 10.07 2.31
CA THR A 277 -16.98 10.59 0.94
C THR A 277 -15.97 9.88 0.05
N ASP A 278 -16.37 9.62 -1.19
CA ASP A 278 -15.52 9.00 -2.21
C ASP A 278 -15.82 9.58 -3.60
N ALA A 279 -14.91 9.39 -4.55
CA ALA A 279 -15.10 9.73 -5.94
C ALA A 279 -14.64 8.60 -6.86
N SER A 280 -15.23 8.54 -8.05
CA SER A 280 -14.90 7.50 -9.03
C SER A 280 -14.89 8.03 -10.46
N ILE A 281 -14.14 7.34 -11.32
CA ILE A 281 -14.00 7.66 -12.75
C ILE A 281 -14.63 6.56 -13.60
N ALA A 282 -15.57 6.94 -14.46
CA ALA A 282 -16.03 6.13 -15.58
C ALA A 282 -15.15 6.39 -16.82
N LYS A 283 -14.73 5.32 -17.50
CA LYS A 283 -14.03 5.38 -18.79
C LYS A 283 -14.94 4.84 -19.87
N ILE A 284 -15.58 5.74 -20.62
CA ILE A 284 -16.58 5.37 -21.62
C ILE A 284 -15.89 5.25 -22.97
N PHE A 285 -15.90 4.03 -23.54
CA PHE A 285 -15.34 3.76 -24.86
C PHE A 285 -16.47 3.76 -25.89
N LEU A 286 -16.43 4.71 -26.81
CA LEU A 286 -17.44 4.82 -27.87
C LEU A 286 -17.16 3.81 -28.98
N ASN A 287 -18.14 2.97 -29.30
CA ASN A 287 -18.02 2.00 -30.38
C ASN A 287 -17.93 2.70 -31.74
N HIS A 288 -16.90 2.36 -32.51
CA HIS A 288 -16.73 2.81 -33.89
C HIS A 288 -17.16 1.73 -34.90
N THR A 289 -17.49 2.15 -36.12
CA THR A 289 -17.82 1.22 -37.22
C THR A 289 -16.63 0.29 -37.50
N SER A 290 -16.90 -1.00 -37.74
CA SER A 290 -15.84 -1.98 -38.06
C SER A 290 -14.96 -1.50 -39.20
N GLY A 291 -13.64 -1.52 -39.00
CA GLY A 291 -12.65 -1.08 -39.99
C GLY A 291 -12.31 0.42 -39.97
N SER A 292 -12.80 1.20 -38.99
CA SER A 292 -12.54 2.65 -38.91
C SER A 292 -11.11 3.03 -38.46
N PHE A 293 -10.32 2.10 -37.91
CA PHE A 293 -8.98 2.34 -37.36
C PHE A 293 -8.87 3.58 -36.43
N ILE A 294 -9.95 3.93 -35.73
CA ILE A 294 -9.96 5.02 -34.74
C ILE A 294 -9.49 4.45 -33.40
N PRO A 295 -8.47 5.05 -32.73
CA PRO A 295 -8.08 4.64 -31.38
C PRO A 295 -9.26 4.78 -30.42
N PRO A 296 -9.50 3.79 -29.54
CA PRO A 296 -10.57 3.87 -28.55
C PRO A 296 -10.13 4.79 -27.40
N ASP A 297 -10.05 6.09 -27.66
CA ASP A 297 -9.77 7.09 -26.64
C ASP A 297 -11.03 7.28 -25.77
N PRO A 298 -10.96 7.05 -24.45
CA PRO A 298 -12.15 7.08 -23.60
C PRO A 298 -12.60 8.51 -23.32
N VAL A 299 -13.91 8.71 -23.23
CA VAL A 299 -14.48 9.86 -22.50
C VAL A 299 -14.37 9.55 -21.01
N ILE A 300 -13.68 10.41 -20.28
CA ILE A 300 -13.54 10.28 -18.83
C ILE A 300 -14.65 11.09 -18.18
N VAL A 301 -15.45 10.44 -17.34
CA VAL A 301 -16.50 11.11 -16.56
C VAL A 301 -16.24 10.84 -15.09
N THR A 302 -16.26 11.89 -14.29
CA THR A 302 -15.99 11.82 -12.86
C THR A 302 -17.28 12.03 -12.07
N THR A 303 -17.49 11.23 -11.04
CA THR A 303 -18.57 11.40 -10.07
C THR A 303 -18.03 11.33 -8.65
N SER A 304 -18.83 11.82 -7.71
CA SER A 304 -18.55 11.78 -6.26
C SER A 304 -19.81 11.40 -5.52
N ALA A 305 -19.62 10.73 -4.38
CA ALA A 305 -20.69 10.33 -3.50
C ALA A 305 -20.34 10.59 -2.03
N ALA A 306 -21.38 10.69 -1.21
CA ALA A 306 -21.30 10.72 0.23
C ALA A 306 -22.27 9.70 0.84
N ALA A 307 -21.87 9.08 1.93
CA ALA A 307 -22.71 8.20 2.73
C ALA A 307 -22.73 8.70 4.18
N MET A 308 -23.91 8.93 4.73
CA MET A 308 -24.10 9.36 6.12
C MET A 308 -24.67 8.21 6.95
N ILE A 309 -24.08 8.02 8.12
CA ILE A 309 -24.65 7.17 9.17
C ILE A 309 -25.10 8.07 10.32
N VAL A 310 -26.35 7.90 10.74
CA VAL A 310 -26.91 8.56 11.93
C VAL A 310 -26.94 7.56 13.09
N ASP A 311 -26.35 7.97 14.21
CA ASP A 311 -26.33 7.24 15.47
C ASP A 311 -27.25 7.94 16.48
N ASP A 312 -28.53 7.55 16.48
CA ASP A 312 -29.59 8.10 17.32
C ASP A 312 -29.99 7.17 18.48
N ASN A 313 -29.13 6.21 18.84
CA ASN A 313 -29.42 5.11 19.77
C ASN A 313 -30.56 4.17 19.32
N ASN A 314 -30.97 4.22 18.05
CA ASN A 314 -31.90 3.25 17.48
C ASN A 314 -31.15 1.95 17.14
N PRO A 315 -31.72 0.76 17.43
CA PRO A 315 -31.10 -0.51 17.04
C PRO A 315 -30.87 -0.67 15.54
N THR A 316 -31.60 0.05 14.68
CA THR A 316 -31.40 0.02 13.23
C THR A 316 -30.52 1.18 12.78
N LYS A 317 -29.40 0.88 12.10
CA LYS A 317 -28.55 1.90 11.46
C LYS A 317 -29.38 2.70 10.45
N GLN A 318 -29.35 4.02 10.55
CA GLN A 318 -29.98 4.90 9.57
C GLN A 318 -28.91 5.39 8.59
N GLU A 319 -29.04 4.96 7.34
CA GLU A 319 -28.06 5.16 6.28
C GLU A 319 -28.66 6.02 5.17
N TYR A 320 -27.94 7.07 4.80
CA TYR A 320 -28.34 8.00 3.75
C TYR A 320 -27.22 8.18 2.73
N LEU A 321 -27.58 8.33 1.47
CA LEU A 321 -26.64 8.52 0.37
C LEU A 321 -26.88 9.86 -0.33
N ASP A 322 -25.81 10.49 -0.79
CA ASP A 322 -25.88 11.51 -1.83
C ASP A 322 -24.86 11.17 -2.91
N PHE A 323 -25.23 11.36 -4.16
CA PHE A 323 -24.35 11.11 -5.29
C PHE A 323 -24.72 12.04 -6.44
N ASP A 324 -23.72 12.40 -7.22
CA ASP A 324 -23.89 13.26 -8.39
C ASP A 324 -24.19 12.41 -9.64
N ILE A 325 -25.45 12.46 -10.09
CA ILE A 325 -25.90 11.92 -11.37
C ILE A 325 -26.69 13.02 -12.08
N SER A 326 -26.03 13.78 -12.97
CA SER A 326 -26.73 14.73 -13.85
C SER A 326 -26.10 14.77 -15.25
N PRO A 327 -26.41 13.80 -16.11
CA PRO A 327 -25.95 13.84 -17.49
C PRO A 327 -26.70 14.85 -18.37
N ASP A 328 -27.83 15.41 -17.91
CA ASP A 328 -28.49 16.53 -18.60
C ASP A 328 -27.71 17.83 -18.42
N GLY A 329 -27.21 18.09 -17.20
CA GLY A 329 -26.35 19.24 -16.93
C GLY A 329 -25.08 19.25 -17.79
N LEU A 330 -24.55 18.09 -18.18
CA LEU A 330 -23.39 17.98 -19.09
C LEU A 330 -23.65 18.57 -20.49
N GLN A 331 -24.89 18.62 -20.96
CA GLN A 331 -25.23 19.20 -22.27
C GLN A 331 -25.13 20.72 -22.27
N GLU A 332 -25.28 21.34 -21.10
CA GLU A 332 -25.27 22.79 -20.92
C GLU A 332 -23.84 23.35 -20.82
N TYR A 333 -22.85 22.49 -20.59
CA TYR A 333 -21.45 22.89 -20.46
C TYR A 333 -20.70 22.86 -21.79
N GLU A 334 -19.99 23.96 -22.07
CA GLU A 334 -18.88 23.91 -23.02
C GLU A 334 -17.78 22.94 -22.51
N GLU A 335 -17.13 22.23 -23.44
CA GLU A 335 -16.12 21.19 -23.15
C GLU A 335 -15.04 21.68 -22.16
N TYR A 336 -14.59 22.93 -22.33
CA TYR A 336 -13.60 23.55 -21.44
C TYR A 336 -14.13 23.70 -20.01
N ASN A 337 -15.35 24.20 -19.84
CA ASN A 337 -15.95 24.45 -18.53
C ASN A 337 -16.28 23.15 -17.79
N ALA A 338 -16.74 22.13 -18.52
CA ALA A 338 -16.95 20.80 -17.95
C ALA A 338 -15.65 20.20 -17.42
N ALA A 339 -14.56 20.34 -18.19
CA ALA A 339 -13.26 19.85 -17.80
C ALA A 339 -12.66 20.65 -16.62
N ALA A 340 -12.75 21.97 -16.64
CA ALA A 340 -12.26 22.84 -15.56
C ALA A 340 -12.96 22.57 -14.22
N LYS A 341 -14.23 22.16 -14.24
CA LYS A 341 -15.00 21.71 -13.06
C LYS A 341 -14.79 20.24 -12.67
N GLY A 342 -13.94 19.52 -13.41
CA GLY A 342 -13.61 18.12 -13.17
C GLY A 342 -14.73 17.12 -13.54
N LEU A 343 -15.74 17.54 -14.30
CA LEU A 343 -16.91 16.72 -14.64
C LEU A 343 -16.60 15.71 -15.76
N VAL A 344 -16.02 16.19 -16.86
CA VAL A 344 -15.74 15.38 -18.06
C VAL A 344 -14.40 15.78 -18.66
N LEU A 345 -13.56 14.81 -18.97
CA LEU A 345 -12.38 15.00 -19.81
C LEU A 345 -12.56 14.23 -21.11
N SER A 346 -12.68 14.96 -22.21
CA SER A 346 -12.88 14.38 -23.54
C SER A 346 -11.59 13.79 -24.13
N PRO A 347 -11.71 12.90 -25.13
CA PRO A 347 -10.58 12.45 -25.94
C PRO A 347 -9.80 13.58 -26.62
N ASN A 348 -10.47 14.66 -27.04
CA ASN A 348 -9.81 15.78 -27.71
C ASN A 348 -8.82 16.47 -26.79
N LEU A 349 -9.16 16.62 -25.51
CA LEU A 349 -8.28 17.21 -24.50
C LEU A 349 -7.02 16.37 -24.27
N MET A 350 -7.11 15.04 -24.38
CA MET A 350 -5.93 14.17 -24.28
C MET A 350 -4.90 14.48 -25.37
N ARG A 351 -5.34 14.80 -26.59
CA ARG A 351 -4.44 15.18 -27.70
C ARG A 351 -3.78 16.52 -27.46
N THR A 352 -4.50 17.47 -26.87
CA THR A 352 -4.00 18.82 -26.58
C THR A 352 -3.03 18.84 -25.39
N LEU A 353 -3.34 18.11 -24.32
CA LEU A 353 -2.56 18.12 -23.07
C LEU A 353 -1.36 17.16 -23.10
N GLY A 354 -1.42 16.12 -23.94
CA GLY A 354 -0.49 14.99 -23.91
C GLY A 354 -0.82 13.99 -22.79
N THR A 355 -0.36 12.75 -22.95
CA THR A 355 -0.77 11.60 -22.12
C THR A 355 -0.48 11.77 -20.63
N ASP A 356 0.70 12.29 -20.27
CA ASP A 356 1.12 12.40 -18.87
C ASP A 356 0.36 13.52 -18.13
N THR A 357 0.21 14.68 -18.76
CA THR A 357 -0.60 15.78 -18.22
C THR A 357 -2.07 15.40 -18.13
N PHE A 358 -2.59 14.65 -19.12
CA PHE A 358 -3.97 14.15 -19.09
C PHE A 358 -4.20 13.21 -17.91
N LYS A 359 -3.27 12.28 -17.61
CA LYS A 359 -3.37 11.43 -16.42
C LYS A 359 -3.39 12.23 -15.12
N ARG A 360 -2.55 13.27 -15.01
CA ARG A 360 -2.56 14.15 -13.82
C ARG A 360 -3.86 14.96 -13.73
N ALA A 361 -4.37 15.44 -14.86
CA ALA A 361 -5.65 16.15 -14.93
C ALA A 361 -6.81 15.24 -14.48
N GLN A 362 -6.78 13.94 -14.84
CA GLN A 362 -7.76 12.97 -14.32
C GLN A 362 -7.71 12.86 -12.79
N THR A 363 -6.52 12.76 -12.21
CA THR A 363 -6.36 12.71 -10.74
C THR A 363 -6.86 13.99 -10.09
N ALA A 364 -6.49 15.17 -10.60
CA ALA A 364 -6.95 16.45 -10.07
C ALA A 364 -8.47 16.62 -10.19
N ALA A 365 -9.06 16.20 -11.32
CA ALA A 365 -10.51 16.22 -11.53
C ALA A 365 -11.26 15.30 -10.55
N LEU A 366 -10.75 14.08 -10.33
CA LEU A 366 -11.29 13.13 -9.35
C LEU A 366 -11.35 13.74 -7.95
N GLU A 367 -10.21 14.25 -7.48
CA GLU A 367 -10.11 14.85 -6.16
C GLU A 367 -10.94 16.13 -6.04
N LEU A 368 -11.03 16.96 -7.10
CA LEU A 368 -11.89 18.13 -7.17
C LEU A 368 -13.37 17.77 -6.95
N ARG A 369 -13.88 16.72 -7.62
CA ARG A 369 -15.27 16.27 -7.40
C ARG A 369 -15.49 15.80 -5.96
N GLN A 370 -14.54 15.06 -5.39
CA GLN A 370 -14.63 14.64 -3.99
C GLN A 370 -14.60 15.82 -3.02
N TYR A 371 -13.72 16.83 -3.21
CA TYR A 371 -13.71 18.04 -2.38
C TYR A 371 -14.98 18.86 -2.52
N HIS A 372 -15.55 18.92 -3.72
CA HIS A 372 -16.85 19.56 -3.92
C HIS A 372 -17.95 18.85 -3.12
N GLN A 373 -17.93 17.52 -3.06
CA GLN A 373 -18.85 16.75 -2.23
C GLN A 373 -18.60 16.98 -0.72
N ASP A 374 -17.34 17.00 -0.29
CA ASP A 374 -16.95 17.35 1.08
C ASP A 374 -17.47 18.75 1.47
N TYR A 375 -17.38 19.71 0.54
CA TYR A 375 -17.84 21.09 0.72
C TYR A 375 -19.36 21.15 0.87
N ARG A 376 -20.12 20.42 0.04
CA ARG A 376 -21.58 20.32 0.16
C ARG A 376 -22.00 19.74 1.50
N VAL A 377 -21.28 18.74 2.00
CA VAL A 377 -21.53 18.16 3.33
C VAL A 377 -21.24 19.17 4.43
N ALA A 378 -20.08 19.85 4.38
CA ALA A 378 -19.68 20.85 5.37
C ALA A 378 -20.62 22.06 5.42
N THR A 379 -21.19 22.45 4.28
CA THR A 379 -22.14 23.58 4.14
C THR A 379 -23.60 23.18 4.23
N ARG A 380 -23.89 21.87 4.37
CA ARG A 380 -25.24 21.28 4.46
C ARG A 380 -26.11 21.52 3.22
N THR A 381 -25.51 21.54 2.04
CA THR A 381 -26.19 21.61 0.74
C THR A 381 -26.26 20.24 0.03
N THR A 382 -26.01 19.17 0.78
CA THR A 382 -26.14 17.77 0.34
C THR A 382 -27.62 17.35 0.29
N GLU A 383 -27.98 16.57 -0.72
CA GLU A 383 -29.32 16.02 -0.91
C GLU A 383 -29.36 14.55 -0.45
N TRP A 384 -29.63 14.34 0.83
CA TRP A 384 -29.64 13.00 1.42
C TRP A 384 -30.85 12.17 0.95
N ARG A 385 -30.56 10.98 0.43
CA ARG A 385 -31.54 9.97 -0.01
C ARG A 385 -31.51 8.78 0.96
N PRO A 386 -32.64 8.32 1.51
CA PRO A 386 -32.65 7.18 2.42
C PRO A 386 -32.25 5.88 1.71
N MET A 387 -31.51 5.01 2.40
CA MET A 387 -31.24 3.66 1.92
C MET A 387 -32.36 2.70 2.36
N GLY A 388 -32.93 1.94 1.42
CA GLY A 388 -33.99 0.97 1.71
C GLY A 388 -35.34 1.61 2.03
N ASN A 389 -36.04 1.10 3.04
CA ASN A 389 -37.38 1.56 3.45
C ASN A 389 -37.32 2.64 4.56
N LEU A 390 -36.20 3.34 4.69
CA LEU A 390 -36.05 4.40 5.68
C LEU A 390 -36.85 5.65 5.26
N PRO A 391 -37.42 6.40 6.23
CA PRO A 391 -38.09 7.65 5.92
C PRO A 391 -37.08 8.72 5.51
N ASP A 392 -37.54 9.66 4.68
CA ASP A 392 -36.82 10.90 4.40
C ASP A 392 -36.59 11.68 5.70
N LEU A 393 -35.43 12.32 5.82
CA LEU A 393 -35.14 13.21 6.94
C LEU A 393 -35.91 14.51 6.75
N GLU A 394 -36.93 14.75 7.59
CA GLU A 394 -37.59 16.06 7.64
C GLU A 394 -36.60 17.18 8.00
N ILE A 395 -35.59 16.85 8.83
CA ILE A 395 -34.49 17.74 9.19
C ILE A 395 -33.18 16.95 9.15
N ASN A 396 -32.26 17.35 8.28
CA ASN A 396 -30.94 16.73 8.18
C ASN A 396 -30.16 16.89 9.51
N PRO A 397 -29.62 15.80 10.08
CA PRO A 397 -28.83 15.88 11.29
C PRO A 397 -27.55 16.69 11.03
N LYS A 398 -27.07 17.35 12.09
CA LYS A 398 -25.81 18.08 12.02
C LYS A 398 -24.65 17.09 11.93
N VAL A 399 -24.03 17.01 10.75
CA VAL A 399 -22.77 16.28 10.55
C VAL A 399 -21.67 16.91 11.41
N THR A 400 -20.93 16.06 12.11
CA THR A 400 -19.83 16.49 13.02
C THR A 400 -18.51 15.79 12.72
N LEU A 401 -18.52 14.80 11.83
CA LEU A 401 -17.36 14.04 11.40
C LEU A 401 -17.51 13.70 9.91
N ILE A 402 -16.45 13.93 9.15
CA ILE A 402 -16.33 13.54 7.75
C ILE A 402 -15.07 12.68 7.63
N PHE A 403 -15.20 11.49 7.06
CA PHE A 403 -14.11 10.61 6.66
C PHE A 403 -14.02 10.56 5.13
N ARG A 404 -12.93 11.10 4.59
CA ARG A 404 -12.61 10.98 3.18
C ARG A 404 -11.97 9.60 2.91
N ASP A 405 -12.39 8.90 1.86
CA ASP A 405 -11.61 7.78 1.33
C ASP A 405 -10.43 8.32 0.52
N GLY A 406 -9.21 7.99 0.94
CA GLY A 406 -7.97 8.58 0.42
C GLY A 406 -7.24 9.43 1.47
N ARG A 407 -6.54 10.48 1.02
CA ARG A 407 -5.73 11.40 1.84
C ARG A 407 -6.40 12.76 1.98
N VAL A 408 -6.10 13.49 3.05
CA VAL A 408 -6.66 14.84 3.28
C VAL A 408 -6.12 15.84 2.26
N PHE A 409 -4.80 15.85 2.07
CA PHE A 409 -4.17 16.79 1.15
C PHE A 409 -4.26 16.33 -0.31
N PRO A 410 -4.49 17.25 -1.27
CA PRO A 410 -4.50 16.93 -2.70
C PRO A 410 -3.23 16.19 -3.16
N VAL A 411 -3.36 15.25 -4.10
CA VAL A 411 -2.22 14.62 -4.79
C VAL A 411 -1.54 15.63 -5.72
N VAL A 412 -2.31 16.45 -6.42
CA VAL A 412 -1.80 17.51 -7.30
C VAL A 412 -1.75 18.85 -6.54
N HIS A 413 -0.72 19.03 -5.72
CA HIS A 413 -0.64 20.13 -4.74
C HIS A 413 0.51 21.13 -4.96
N ARG A 414 1.44 20.84 -5.87
CA ARG A 414 2.67 21.65 -5.99
C ARG A 414 2.38 23.00 -6.62
N ILE A 415 3.10 24.04 -6.19
CA ILE A 415 2.95 25.40 -6.73
C ILE A 415 3.18 25.45 -8.25
N ASN A 416 4.12 24.67 -8.79
CA ASN A 416 4.33 24.62 -10.25
C ASN A 416 3.15 23.99 -11.02
N PHE A 417 2.31 23.16 -10.38
CA PHE A 417 1.08 22.66 -11.00
C PHE A 417 -0.04 23.68 -10.88
N TYR A 418 -0.12 24.39 -9.76
CA TYR A 418 -1.03 25.50 -9.54
C TYR A 418 -0.82 26.64 -10.56
N GLU A 419 0.45 26.91 -10.85
CA GLU A 419 0.89 27.94 -11.80
C GLU A 419 0.93 27.46 -13.26
N ALA A 420 0.56 26.22 -13.54
CA ALA A 420 0.55 25.74 -14.92
C ALA A 420 -0.46 26.54 -15.75
N ASP A 421 -0.11 26.80 -17.01
CA ASP A 421 -1.01 27.47 -17.94
C ASP A 421 -2.08 26.53 -18.52
N GLY A 422 -3.20 27.13 -18.92
CA GLY A 422 -4.30 26.43 -19.59
C GLY A 422 -5.14 25.54 -18.66
N LEU A 423 -5.85 24.59 -19.28
CA LEU A 423 -6.89 23.80 -18.63
C LEU A 423 -6.39 22.98 -17.43
N TYR A 424 -5.18 22.40 -17.52
CA TYR A 424 -4.64 21.62 -16.41
C TYR A 424 -4.43 22.49 -15.16
N GLY A 425 -3.87 23.69 -15.34
CA GLY A 425 -3.72 24.64 -14.24
C GLY A 425 -5.06 25.09 -13.66
N ASP A 426 -6.08 25.33 -14.50
CA ASP A 426 -7.42 25.69 -14.04
C ASP A 426 -8.04 24.61 -13.16
N ILE A 427 -7.92 23.33 -13.55
CA ILE A 427 -8.41 22.20 -12.75
C ILE A 427 -7.70 22.18 -11.38
N VAL A 428 -6.38 22.36 -11.35
CA VAL A 428 -5.61 22.37 -10.10
C VAL A 428 -5.97 23.58 -9.23
N ARG A 429 -6.14 24.76 -9.80
CA ARG A 429 -6.58 25.96 -9.05
C ARG A 429 -7.96 25.76 -8.45
N ASN A 430 -8.91 25.23 -9.22
CA ASN A 430 -10.26 24.90 -8.73
C ASN A 430 -10.22 23.85 -7.62
N GLN A 431 -9.38 22.81 -7.76
CA GLN A 431 -9.18 21.79 -6.74
C GLN A 431 -8.65 22.39 -5.43
N ILE A 432 -7.63 23.25 -5.50
CA ILE A 432 -7.05 23.92 -4.34
C ILE A 432 -8.06 24.89 -3.70
N ALA A 433 -8.85 25.61 -4.49
CA ALA A 433 -9.89 26.50 -4.01
C ALA A 433 -11.01 25.74 -3.26
N GLU A 434 -11.50 24.63 -3.82
CA GLU A 434 -12.50 23.78 -3.15
C GLU A 434 -11.94 23.16 -1.86
N PHE A 435 -10.70 22.64 -1.90
CA PHE A 435 -10.04 22.14 -0.70
C PHE A 435 -9.92 23.22 0.39
N ALA A 436 -9.50 24.44 0.04
CA ALA A 436 -9.45 25.56 0.97
C ALA A 436 -10.84 25.88 1.56
N GLY A 437 -11.88 25.83 0.72
CA GLY A 437 -13.28 26.00 1.12
C GLY A 437 -13.74 24.94 2.12
N VAL A 438 -13.43 23.65 1.89
CA VAL A 438 -13.72 22.54 2.82
C VAL A 438 -13.06 22.79 4.16
N ILE A 439 -11.77 23.11 4.17
CA ILE A 439 -11.01 23.32 5.40
C ILE A 439 -11.54 24.52 6.18
N HIS A 440 -11.85 25.62 5.51
CA HIS A 440 -12.48 26.79 6.13
C HIS A 440 -13.81 26.41 6.82
N ASN A 441 -14.68 25.69 6.10
CA ASN A 441 -16.02 25.33 6.57
C ASN A 441 -16.07 24.14 7.54
N THR A 442 -14.96 23.44 7.76
CA THR A 442 -14.85 22.38 8.78
C THR A 442 -14.19 22.90 10.05
N MET A 443 -13.16 23.76 9.93
CA MET A 443 -12.34 24.22 11.06
C MET A 443 -12.77 25.56 11.69
N LEU A 444 -13.36 26.46 10.90
CA LEU A 444 -13.66 27.85 11.31
C LEU A 444 -15.15 28.19 11.23
N ASN A 445 -16.00 27.18 11.00
CA ASN A 445 -17.41 27.39 10.74
C ASN A 445 -18.17 27.88 11.99
N PRO A 446 -18.89 29.02 11.91
CA PRO A 446 -19.71 29.50 13.01
C PRO A 446 -20.86 28.54 13.38
N LEU A 447 -21.27 27.67 12.45
CA LEU A 447 -22.28 26.63 12.68
C LEU A 447 -21.75 25.47 13.54
N GLY A 448 -20.46 25.45 13.87
CA GLY A 448 -19.78 24.50 14.74
C GLY A 448 -18.74 23.66 14.02
N GLU A 449 -17.72 23.24 14.77
CA GLU A 449 -16.58 22.47 14.30
C GLU A 449 -16.99 21.09 13.78
N ILE A 450 -16.56 20.76 12.56
CA ILE A 450 -16.65 19.43 11.95
C ILE A 450 -15.24 18.83 11.93
N VAL A 451 -15.09 17.62 12.45
CA VAL A 451 -13.83 16.89 12.34
C VAL A 451 -13.69 16.38 10.91
N TYR A 452 -12.66 16.83 10.20
CA TYR A 452 -12.36 16.39 8.85
C TYR A 452 -11.16 15.43 8.88
N GLY A 453 -11.44 14.16 8.62
CA GLY A 453 -10.46 13.08 8.69
C GLY A 453 -10.47 12.20 7.44
N SER A 454 -9.54 11.25 7.39
CA SER A 454 -9.31 10.39 6.23
C SER A 454 -8.69 9.07 6.64
N ALA A 455 -8.97 8.01 5.87
CA ALA A 455 -8.34 6.70 6.03
C ALA A 455 -7.53 6.33 4.78
N VAL A 456 -6.20 6.49 4.86
CA VAL A 456 -5.29 6.23 3.73
C VAL A 456 -4.89 4.75 3.73
N LYS A 457 -5.46 3.99 2.81
CA LYS A 457 -5.16 2.56 2.62
C LYS A 457 -3.74 2.34 2.07
N ASN A 458 -3.29 3.23 1.16
CA ASN A 458 -2.00 3.14 0.46
C ASN A 458 -1.14 4.38 0.71
N PRO A 459 -0.44 4.48 1.85
CA PRO A 459 0.48 5.59 2.09
C PRO A 459 1.72 5.46 1.20
N GLU A 460 1.92 6.38 0.25
CA GLU A 460 3.10 6.39 -0.65
C GLU A 460 4.44 6.56 0.08
N LEU A 461 4.42 7.21 1.24
CA LEU A 461 5.59 7.43 2.10
C LEU A 461 5.40 6.67 3.41
N SER A 462 6.33 5.76 3.68
CA SER A 462 6.45 4.98 4.90
C SER A 462 7.40 5.68 5.88
N TRP A 463 7.02 5.73 7.15
CA TRP A 463 7.82 6.33 8.22
C TRP A 463 7.92 5.44 9.45
N LEU A 464 6.91 4.61 9.72
CA LEU A 464 6.90 3.73 10.90
C LEU A 464 7.80 2.52 10.69
N SER A 465 7.71 1.89 9.52
CA SER A 465 8.45 0.68 9.19
C SER A 465 9.97 0.88 9.28
N PRO A 466 10.58 1.95 8.70
CA PRO A 466 12.00 2.17 8.83
C PRO A 466 12.47 2.35 10.28
N LEU A 467 11.67 3.02 11.12
CA LEU A 467 12.01 3.19 12.55
C LEU A 467 12.03 1.85 13.29
N VAL A 468 11.08 0.97 12.99
CA VAL A 468 10.97 -0.37 13.59
C VAL A 468 12.13 -1.26 13.14
N PHE A 469 12.41 -1.31 11.84
CA PHE A 469 13.52 -2.09 11.32
C PHE A 469 14.88 -1.54 11.79
N TRP A 470 15.02 -0.22 11.88
CA TRP A 470 16.22 0.40 12.46
C TRP A 470 16.39 0.04 13.94
N TYR A 471 15.31 0.05 14.74
CA TYR A 471 15.37 -0.37 16.15
C TYR A 471 15.86 -1.82 16.27
N LEU A 472 15.27 -2.74 15.51
CA LEU A 472 15.64 -4.16 15.51
C LEU A 472 17.09 -4.39 15.05
N TYR A 473 17.53 -3.65 14.02
CA TYR A 473 18.92 -3.66 13.55
C TYR A 473 19.88 -3.16 14.63
N ASN A 474 19.60 -2.01 15.23
CA ASN A 474 20.47 -1.37 16.23
C ASN A 474 20.58 -2.20 17.51
N ARG A 475 19.49 -2.86 17.93
CA ARG A 475 19.48 -3.82 19.04
C ARG A 475 20.19 -5.12 18.72
N LYS A 476 20.55 -5.36 17.45
CA LYS A 476 21.24 -6.57 16.99
C LYS A 476 20.48 -7.83 17.37
N ILE A 477 19.16 -7.84 17.17
CA ILE A 477 18.30 -8.96 17.52
C ILE A 477 18.71 -10.22 16.75
N GLN A 478 18.82 -11.33 17.47
CA GLN A 478 19.22 -12.62 16.93
C GLN A 478 18.13 -13.68 17.09
N VAL A 479 17.90 -14.47 16.04
CA VAL A 479 17.15 -15.72 16.10
C VAL A 479 18.07 -16.84 15.65
N GLN A 480 18.15 -17.91 16.46
CA GLN A 480 19.05 -19.05 16.21
C GLN A 480 20.53 -18.62 15.99
N GLY A 481 20.97 -17.61 16.74
CA GLY A 481 22.35 -17.11 16.70
C GLY A 481 22.72 -16.27 15.47
N LYS A 482 21.74 -15.88 14.63
CA LYS A 482 21.96 -15.01 13.47
C LYS A 482 21.22 -13.69 13.63
N PHE A 483 21.87 -12.59 13.25
CA PHE A 483 21.20 -11.29 13.13
C PHE A 483 20.11 -11.39 12.08
N ILE A 484 18.92 -10.94 12.46
CA ILE A 484 17.73 -11.09 11.63
C ILE A 484 17.65 -9.94 10.64
N VAL A 485 17.89 -8.73 11.14
CA VAL A 485 17.83 -7.48 10.36
C VAL A 485 19.24 -7.03 10.01
N ASN A 486 19.48 -6.73 8.76
CA ASN A 486 20.70 -6.11 8.24
C ASN A 486 20.46 -4.63 7.87
N ALA A 487 21.51 -3.92 7.48
CA ALA A 487 21.40 -2.49 7.14
C ALA A 487 20.50 -2.24 5.90
N ASP A 488 20.53 -3.12 4.89
CA ASP A 488 19.72 -2.97 3.68
C ASP A 488 18.22 -3.07 3.99
N ASP A 489 17.82 -3.86 5.00
CA ASP A 489 16.42 -3.99 5.43
C ASP A 489 15.85 -2.68 6.03
N VAL A 490 16.70 -1.76 6.51
CA VAL A 490 16.24 -0.43 6.99
C VAL A 490 15.88 0.48 5.82
N TYR A 491 16.67 0.43 4.74
CA TYR A 491 16.45 1.23 3.53
C TYR A 491 15.39 0.63 2.61
N LYS A 492 15.21 -0.70 2.66
CA LYS A 492 14.25 -1.47 1.86
C LYS A 492 13.43 -2.34 2.81
N THR A 493 12.59 -1.68 3.59
CA THR A 493 11.79 -2.33 4.62
C THR A 493 10.96 -3.48 4.04
N PRO A 494 11.11 -4.71 4.58
CA PRO A 494 10.36 -5.89 4.14
C PRO A 494 8.83 -5.73 4.22
N PHE A 495 8.36 -4.89 5.15
CA PHE A 495 6.94 -4.63 5.37
C PHE A 495 6.63 -3.14 5.24
N VAL A 496 5.40 -2.86 4.82
CA VAL A 496 4.83 -1.51 4.78
C VAL A 496 4.25 -1.13 6.14
N ASP A 497 4.07 0.17 6.39
CA ASP A 497 3.61 0.69 7.69
C ASP A 497 2.26 0.11 8.14
N THR A 498 1.34 -0.17 7.22
CA THR A 498 0.02 -0.74 7.48
C THR A 498 0.10 -2.16 8.04
N SER A 499 1.09 -2.94 7.62
CA SER A 499 1.39 -4.28 8.16
C SER A 499 2.19 -4.20 9.45
N VAL A 500 3.20 -3.32 9.51
CA VAL A 500 4.04 -3.13 10.71
C VAL A 500 3.22 -2.65 11.90
N SER A 501 2.31 -1.70 11.69
CA SER A 501 1.38 -1.23 12.73
C SER A 501 0.48 -2.38 13.23
N HIS A 502 -0.08 -3.19 12.32
CA HIS A 502 -0.84 -4.39 12.71
C HIS A 502 -0.01 -5.35 13.57
N LEU A 503 1.23 -5.67 13.16
CA LEU A 503 2.11 -6.59 13.90
C LEU A 503 2.47 -6.06 15.29
N LEU A 504 2.75 -4.76 15.41
CA LEU A 504 3.02 -4.13 16.70
C LEU A 504 1.79 -4.15 17.61
N PHE A 505 0.62 -3.79 17.08
CA PHE A 505 -0.62 -3.80 17.85
C PHE A 505 -1.03 -5.22 18.25
N LEU A 506 -0.82 -6.22 17.39
CA LEU A 506 -1.02 -7.63 17.72
C LEU A 506 -0.07 -8.07 18.85
N GLY A 507 1.20 -7.67 18.79
CA GLY A 507 2.15 -7.92 19.88
C GLY A 507 1.69 -7.34 21.21
N LEU A 508 1.20 -6.10 21.23
CA LEU A 508 0.64 -5.47 22.44
C LEU A 508 -0.67 -6.13 22.90
N ALA A 509 -1.52 -6.52 21.96
CA ALA A 509 -2.79 -7.21 22.22
C ALA A 509 -2.57 -8.58 22.87
N ASN A 510 -1.52 -9.33 22.49
CA ASN A 510 -1.17 -10.62 23.09
C ASN A 510 -0.84 -10.53 24.59
N TYR A 511 -0.45 -9.36 25.10
CA TYR A 511 -0.20 -9.11 26.51
C TYR A 511 -1.39 -8.45 27.23
N SER A 512 -2.49 -8.17 26.52
CA SER A 512 -3.69 -7.56 27.10
C SER A 512 -4.63 -8.64 27.64
N SER A 513 -5.06 -8.48 28.90
CA SER A 513 -6.05 -9.37 29.52
C SER A 513 -7.51 -8.94 29.26
N GLU A 514 -7.73 -7.70 28.79
CA GLU A 514 -9.04 -7.12 28.56
C GLU A 514 -9.09 -6.37 27.22
N PHE A 515 -10.02 -6.76 26.35
CA PHE A 515 -10.29 -6.09 25.08
C PHE A 515 -11.44 -5.10 25.25
N ASN A 516 -11.10 -3.84 25.48
CA ASN A 516 -12.09 -2.78 25.65
C ASN A 516 -12.32 -2.06 24.32
N LYS A 517 -13.58 -1.98 23.87
CA LYS A 517 -13.99 -1.26 22.66
C LYS A 517 -13.53 0.21 22.63
N GLN A 518 -13.42 0.83 23.80
CA GLN A 518 -12.99 2.22 23.95
C GLN A 518 -11.48 2.40 23.93
N LYS A 519 -10.72 1.34 24.19
CA LYS A 519 -9.25 1.38 24.25
C LYS A 519 -8.69 1.23 22.85
N HIS A 520 -7.79 2.12 22.44
CA HIS A 520 -7.14 2.12 21.14
C HIS A 520 -5.64 1.99 21.30
N PHE A 521 -5.01 1.22 20.42
CA PHE A 521 -3.59 1.34 20.15
C PHE A 521 -3.40 2.46 19.13
N ILE A 522 -2.45 3.35 19.38
CA ILE A 522 -2.16 4.47 18.48
C ILE A 522 -0.65 4.68 18.36
N SER A 523 -0.14 4.80 17.14
CA SER A 523 1.26 5.20 16.94
C SER A 523 1.52 6.62 17.44
N CYS A 524 2.78 7.04 17.54
CA CYS A 524 3.10 8.45 17.68
C CYS A 524 2.43 9.25 16.55
N ARG A 525 2.05 10.49 16.86
CA ARG A 525 1.29 11.32 15.93
C ARG A 525 2.26 12.25 15.22
N VAL A 526 2.23 12.22 13.89
CA VAL A 526 3.13 13.01 13.05
C VAL A 526 2.36 14.14 12.39
N LEU A 527 2.73 15.38 12.70
CA LEU A 527 2.23 16.58 12.08
C LEU A 527 2.96 16.86 10.77
N ARG A 528 2.19 16.99 9.70
CA ARG A 528 2.64 17.44 8.39
C ARG A 528 1.84 18.67 7.96
N ARG A 529 2.52 19.73 7.54
CA ARG A 529 1.92 20.94 6.97
C ARG A 529 1.64 20.75 5.49
N PHE A 530 0.71 21.52 4.93
CA PHE A 530 0.54 21.53 3.48
C PHE A 530 1.77 22.12 2.77
N SER A 531 2.41 23.13 3.36
CA SER A 531 3.67 23.72 2.91
C SER A 531 4.82 22.72 2.79
N ASP A 532 4.81 21.62 3.55
CA ASP A 532 5.83 20.58 3.47
C ASP A 532 5.88 19.90 2.10
N ILE A 533 4.75 19.88 1.38
CA ILE A 533 4.60 19.21 0.07
C ILE A 533 4.42 20.18 -1.09
N ALA A 534 4.13 21.46 -0.81
CA ALA A 534 3.81 22.47 -1.80
C ALA A 534 4.95 22.76 -2.82
N PHE A 535 6.20 22.40 -2.51
CA PHE A 535 7.39 22.79 -3.28
C PHE A 535 8.16 21.60 -3.86
N VAL A 536 8.94 21.85 -4.93
CA VAL A 536 9.69 20.81 -5.67
C VAL A 536 11.02 20.46 -4.98
N ASP A 537 11.70 21.45 -4.41
CA ASP A 537 13.07 21.29 -3.88
C ASP A 537 13.10 20.79 -2.42
N ASP A 538 11.95 20.43 -1.85
CA ASP A 538 11.78 19.88 -0.50
C ASP A 538 12.38 20.76 0.63
N ILE A 539 12.60 22.04 0.36
CA ILE A 539 13.16 23.03 1.29
C ILE A 539 12.20 24.22 1.33
N LEU A 540 12.13 24.89 2.47
CA LEU A 540 11.35 26.12 2.57
C LEU A 540 11.88 27.19 1.61
N PRO A 541 11.00 27.95 0.97
CA PRO A 541 11.42 29.10 0.18
C PRO A 541 12.22 30.10 1.02
N ILE A 542 13.10 30.84 0.36
CA ILE A 542 13.80 31.99 0.96
C ILE A 542 13.07 33.25 0.52
N ILE A 543 12.82 34.12 1.49
CA ILE A 543 12.35 35.48 1.29
C ILE A 543 13.50 36.46 1.55
N ILE A 544 13.48 37.58 0.84
CA ILE A 544 14.31 38.73 1.19
C ILE A 544 13.50 39.58 2.17
N SER A 545 13.98 39.70 3.41
CA SER A 545 13.29 40.43 4.48
C SER A 545 13.28 41.94 4.22
N LYS A 546 12.56 42.71 5.06
CA LYS A 546 12.57 44.18 5.02
C LYS A 546 13.97 44.78 5.25
N ASP A 547 14.86 44.04 5.91
CA ASP A 547 16.26 44.41 6.15
C ASP A 547 17.21 43.94 5.03
N GLU A 548 16.65 43.54 3.88
CA GLU A 548 17.37 43.02 2.71
C GLU A 548 18.21 41.75 2.98
N GLN A 549 17.93 41.03 4.07
CA GLN A 549 18.62 39.78 4.40
C GLN A 549 17.82 38.57 3.90
N PRO A 550 18.47 37.55 3.33
CA PRO A 550 17.82 36.31 2.98
C PRO A 550 17.49 35.51 4.26
N GLU A 551 16.21 35.18 4.42
CA GLU A 551 15.75 34.34 5.54
C GLU A 551 14.83 33.22 5.05
N PRO A 552 14.79 32.07 5.74
CA PRO A 552 13.78 31.06 5.48
C PRO A 552 12.40 31.64 5.73
N LEU A 553 11.46 31.38 4.83
CA LEU A 553 10.06 31.71 5.03
C LEU A 553 9.58 31.14 6.38
N ASN A 554 9.05 32.01 7.24
CA ASN A 554 8.38 31.59 8.46
C ASN A 554 6.95 31.15 8.11
N GLU A 555 6.73 29.85 8.11
CA GLU A 555 5.45 29.25 7.71
C GLU A 555 4.26 29.71 8.57
N ASN A 556 4.52 30.22 9.78
CA ASN A 556 3.50 30.74 10.69
C ASN A 556 3.15 32.21 10.47
N GLU A 557 3.83 32.93 9.57
CA GLU A 557 3.59 34.35 9.31
C GLU A 557 2.95 34.53 7.94
N ILE A 558 1.75 35.13 7.90
CA ILE A 558 1.05 35.35 6.63
C ILE A 558 1.76 36.39 5.75
N GLU A 559 2.42 37.38 6.36
CA GLU A 559 3.21 38.41 5.66
C GLU A 559 4.37 37.78 4.87
N ASP A 560 5.02 36.75 5.42
CA ASP A 560 6.11 36.03 4.75
C ASP A 560 5.60 35.30 3.51
N TRP A 561 4.42 34.69 3.58
CA TRP A 561 3.80 34.04 2.43
C TRP A 561 3.44 35.04 1.32
N GLN A 562 2.86 36.18 1.68
CA GLN A 562 2.55 37.25 0.74
C GLN A 562 3.83 37.79 0.09
N THR A 563 4.85 38.06 0.91
CA THR A 563 6.16 38.53 0.46
C THR A 563 6.81 37.53 -0.50
N PHE A 564 6.75 36.24 -0.19
CA PHE A 564 7.26 35.19 -1.07
C PHE A 564 6.57 35.18 -2.43
N ILE A 565 5.23 35.26 -2.47
CA ILE A 565 4.48 35.29 -3.73
C ILE A 565 4.82 36.55 -4.53
N ALA A 566 4.80 37.73 -3.92
CA ALA A 566 5.17 38.99 -4.59
C ALA A 566 6.59 38.91 -5.20
N GLN A 567 7.57 38.44 -4.42
CA GLN A 567 8.95 38.25 -4.90
C GLN A 567 9.04 37.20 -6.01
N ARG A 568 8.25 36.13 -5.94
CA ARG A 568 8.20 35.09 -6.98
C ARG A 568 7.63 35.63 -8.29
N LEU A 569 6.53 36.38 -8.26
CA LEU A 569 5.92 37.00 -9.44
C LEU A 569 6.87 38.02 -10.06
N ALA A 570 7.51 38.86 -9.26
CA ALA A 570 8.51 39.83 -9.74
C ALA A 570 9.71 39.14 -10.42
N ARG A 571 10.21 38.02 -9.87
CA ARG A 571 11.28 37.23 -10.49
C ARG A 571 10.84 36.64 -11.83
N LYS A 572 9.63 36.09 -11.93
CA LYS A 572 9.07 35.59 -13.20
C LYS A 572 8.99 36.68 -14.25
N GLN A 573 8.49 37.85 -13.87
CA GLN A 573 8.39 39.00 -14.76
C GLN A 573 9.77 39.47 -15.24
N ALA A 574 10.76 39.56 -14.33
CA ALA A 574 12.14 39.91 -14.66
C ALA A 574 12.80 38.89 -15.61
N ASN A 575 12.44 37.61 -15.50
CA ASN A 575 12.89 36.54 -16.39
C ASN A 575 12.16 36.49 -17.74
N GLY A 576 11.13 37.33 -17.95
CA GLY A 576 10.29 37.31 -19.14
C GLY A 576 9.40 36.05 -19.25
N GLU A 577 9.11 35.39 -18.13
CA GLU A 577 8.17 34.27 -18.08
C GLU A 577 6.73 34.81 -18.20
N GLU A 578 5.93 34.27 -19.12
CA GLU A 578 4.49 34.57 -19.16
C GLU A 578 3.86 34.12 -17.84
N ASN A 579 3.11 35.02 -17.20
CA ASN A 579 2.43 34.73 -15.96
C ASN A 579 1.03 35.32 -16.00
N ARG A 580 0.03 34.44 -15.93
CA ARG A 580 -1.39 34.82 -16.00
C ARG A 580 -2.00 35.10 -14.62
N LEU A 581 -1.29 34.76 -13.56
CA LEU A 581 -1.77 34.85 -12.19
C LEU A 581 -1.28 36.15 -11.53
N GLU A 582 -2.20 36.81 -10.86
CA GLU A 582 -1.94 37.96 -9.98
C GLU A 582 -1.78 37.50 -8.52
N GLU A 583 -1.36 38.39 -7.62
CA GLU A 583 -1.17 38.03 -6.20
C GLU A 583 -2.44 37.48 -5.55
N ASP A 584 -3.60 38.06 -5.87
CA ASP A 584 -4.90 37.67 -5.31
C ASP A 584 -5.29 36.23 -5.69
N ASP A 585 -4.86 35.75 -6.85
CA ASP A 585 -5.11 34.38 -7.31
C ASP A 585 -4.42 33.34 -6.41
N TYR A 586 -3.41 33.71 -5.62
CA TYR A 586 -2.73 32.80 -4.69
C TYR A 586 -3.42 32.72 -3.33
N THR A 587 -4.48 33.49 -3.08
CA THR A 587 -5.17 33.52 -1.78
C THR A 587 -5.53 32.13 -1.25
N PRO A 588 -6.16 31.22 -2.04
CA PRO A 588 -6.46 29.87 -1.56
C PRO A 588 -5.20 29.06 -1.25
N PHE A 589 -4.16 29.20 -2.06
CA PHE A 589 -2.90 28.48 -1.89
C PHE A 589 -2.12 28.94 -0.64
N ILE A 590 -2.04 30.26 -0.43
CA ILE A 590 -1.45 30.86 0.78
C ILE A 590 -2.24 30.41 2.01
N TYR A 591 -3.57 30.47 1.95
CA TYR A 591 -4.44 30.06 3.06
C TYR A 591 -4.13 28.64 3.52
N ILE A 592 -4.03 27.67 2.59
CA ILE A 592 -3.75 26.28 2.96
C ILE A 592 -2.31 26.06 3.42
N CYS A 593 -1.32 26.71 2.80
CA CYS A 593 0.09 26.64 3.22
C CYS A 593 0.29 27.17 4.64
N HIS A 594 -0.38 28.27 4.98
CA HIS A 594 -0.25 28.94 6.25
C HIS A 594 -1.03 28.24 7.38
N LYS A 595 -2.29 27.87 7.13
CA LYS A 595 -3.20 27.47 8.21
C LYS A 595 -3.36 25.96 8.39
N VAL A 596 -3.02 25.15 7.38
CA VAL A 596 -3.52 23.77 7.33
C VAL A 596 -2.40 22.76 7.57
N GLY A 597 -2.61 21.95 8.58
CA GLY A 597 -1.82 20.76 8.87
C GLY A 597 -2.68 19.51 8.87
N VAL A 598 -2.01 18.36 8.82
CA VAL A 598 -2.60 17.04 9.03
C VAL A 598 -1.82 16.35 10.13
N LEU A 599 -2.56 15.83 11.12
CA LEU A 599 -2.01 14.92 12.11
C LEU A 599 -2.22 13.49 11.63
N MET A 600 -1.12 12.76 11.43
CA MET A 600 -1.10 11.41 10.88
C MET A 600 -0.78 10.40 11.99
N CYS A 601 -1.47 9.26 12.02
CA CYS A 601 -1.13 8.14 12.89
C CYS A 601 -1.69 6.82 12.33
N TYR A 602 -1.24 5.71 12.88
CA TYR A 602 -1.91 4.41 12.74
C TYR A 602 -2.67 4.16 14.05
N ALA A 603 -3.94 3.77 13.97
CA ALA A 603 -4.71 3.48 15.16
C ALA A 603 -5.73 2.37 14.91
N ALA A 604 -6.00 1.57 15.94
CA ALA A 604 -7.02 0.54 15.92
C ALA A 604 -7.61 0.34 17.33
N PRO A 605 -8.92 0.08 17.44
CA PRO A 605 -9.52 -0.30 18.72
C PRO A 605 -8.99 -1.67 19.14
N SER A 606 -8.66 -1.84 20.41
CA SER A 606 -8.14 -3.11 20.96
C SER A 606 -9.13 -4.26 20.75
N SER A 607 -10.44 -3.99 20.77
CA SER A 607 -11.48 -4.98 20.47
C SER A 607 -11.40 -5.58 19.05
N ALA A 608 -10.75 -4.92 18.09
CA ALA A 608 -10.53 -5.51 16.76
C ALA A 608 -9.60 -6.73 16.80
N TYR A 609 -8.79 -6.88 17.86
CA TYR A 609 -7.85 -7.97 18.06
C TYR A 609 -8.39 -9.11 18.91
N GLU A 610 -9.54 -8.94 19.57
CA GLU A 610 -10.12 -9.92 20.50
C GLU A 610 -10.28 -11.31 19.86
N THR A 611 -10.81 -11.37 18.65
CA THR A 611 -11.04 -12.62 17.92
C THR A 611 -9.75 -13.28 17.43
N ILE A 612 -8.69 -12.50 17.19
CA ILE A 612 -7.37 -13.01 16.79
C ILE A 612 -6.68 -13.65 18.00
N VAL A 613 -6.69 -12.97 19.15
CA VAL A 613 -5.97 -13.41 20.35
C VAL A 613 -6.69 -14.56 21.06
N ASN A 614 -8.03 -14.54 21.09
CA ASN A 614 -8.81 -15.59 21.77
C ASN A 614 -8.97 -16.87 20.92
N GLY A 615 -8.49 -16.90 19.67
CA GLY A 615 -8.38 -18.13 18.87
C GLY A 615 -9.67 -18.63 18.19
N ASP A 616 -10.75 -17.83 18.20
CA ASP A 616 -12.05 -18.21 17.63
C ASP A 616 -12.11 -18.09 16.09
N SER A 617 -11.07 -17.52 15.47
CA SER A 617 -10.99 -17.37 14.02
C SER A 617 -9.62 -17.86 13.52
N GLY A 618 -9.63 -18.77 12.55
CA GLY A 618 -8.40 -19.19 11.86
C GLY A 618 -7.69 -18.02 11.16
N GLY A 619 -6.67 -18.30 10.34
CA GLY A 619 -5.82 -17.28 9.70
C GLY A 619 -6.50 -16.16 8.90
N SER A 620 -7.81 -16.25 8.62
CA SER A 620 -8.65 -15.22 8.00
C SER A 620 -8.99 -14.02 8.91
N ALA A 621 -8.48 -14.00 10.14
CA ALA A 621 -8.79 -12.95 11.11
C ALA A 621 -7.93 -11.68 11.01
N HIS A 622 -6.76 -11.75 10.35
CA HIS A 622 -5.82 -10.64 10.25
C HIS A 622 -6.27 -9.55 9.26
N PHE A 623 -5.78 -8.33 9.45
CA PHE A 623 -6.14 -7.15 8.67
C PHE A 623 -4.97 -6.14 8.62
N LEU A 624 -5.07 -5.16 7.72
CA LEU A 624 -4.14 -4.04 7.60
C LEU A 624 -4.70 -2.79 8.29
N ILE A 625 -3.84 -1.98 8.90
CA ILE A 625 -4.23 -0.72 9.54
C ILE A 625 -3.98 0.45 8.57
N PRO A 626 -5.00 1.22 8.15
CA PRO A 626 -4.77 2.39 7.31
C PRO A 626 -4.08 3.50 8.11
N ARG A 627 -3.41 4.41 7.40
CA ARG A 627 -2.94 5.66 8.02
C ARG A 627 -4.14 6.59 8.19
N LEU A 628 -4.47 6.91 9.43
CA LEU A 628 -5.48 7.90 9.74
C LEU A 628 -4.86 9.29 9.66
N GLU A 629 -5.57 10.19 8.98
CA GLU A 629 -5.18 11.59 8.80
C GLU A 629 -6.32 12.47 9.31
N VAL A 630 -6.03 13.42 10.20
CA VAL A 630 -7.01 14.41 10.64
C VAL A 630 -6.50 15.81 10.37
N ALA A 631 -7.33 16.63 9.73
CA ALA A 631 -6.99 18.00 9.42
C ALA A 631 -6.98 18.84 10.70
N ILE A 632 -5.97 19.71 10.84
CA ILE A 632 -5.83 20.60 11.99
C ILE A 632 -5.55 22.05 11.56
N ASN A 633 -6.03 23.00 12.36
CA ASN A 633 -5.74 24.42 12.18
C ASN A 633 -4.48 24.81 12.96
N LEU A 634 -3.43 25.18 12.23
CA LEU A 634 -2.12 25.54 12.77
C LEU A 634 -2.11 26.89 13.52
N GLU A 635 -3.06 27.80 13.26
CA GLU A 635 -3.14 29.11 13.95
C GLU A 635 -3.47 28.96 15.44
N LYS A 636 -4.20 27.89 15.82
CA LYS A 636 -4.57 27.66 17.22
C LYS A 636 -3.37 27.25 18.10
N GLN A 637 -2.23 26.88 17.48
CA GLN A 637 -0.94 26.51 18.10
C GLN A 637 -1.05 25.76 19.45
N ASN A 638 -1.98 24.81 19.57
CA ASN A 638 -2.23 24.10 20.81
C ASN A 638 -2.32 22.59 20.58
N LEU A 639 -1.30 21.87 21.06
CA LEU A 639 -1.19 20.41 20.96
C LEU A 639 -2.40 19.68 21.58
N GLN A 640 -2.98 20.22 22.66
CA GLN A 640 -4.18 19.63 23.28
C GLN A 640 -5.39 19.72 22.36
N THR A 641 -5.52 20.81 21.60
CA THR A 641 -6.57 20.97 20.60
C THR A 641 -6.41 19.95 19.47
N TYR A 642 -5.18 19.72 19.01
CA TYR A 642 -4.91 18.73 17.95
C TYR A 642 -5.25 17.32 18.41
N GLN A 643 -4.83 16.96 19.63
CA GLN A 643 -5.16 15.67 20.23
C GLN A 643 -6.69 15.51 20.39
N LYS A 644 -7.39 16.57 20.84
CA LYS A 644 -8.85 16.54 20.97
C LYS A 644 -9.56 16.29 19.63
N THR A 645 -9.07 16.86 18.53
CA THR A 645 -9.63 16.63 17.19
C THR A 645 -9.41 15.17 16.75
N LEU A 646 -8.23 14.61 17.02
CA LEU A 646 -7.93 13.20 16.78
C LEU A 646 -8.80 12.27 17.65
N ASP A 647 -8.94 12.56 18.95
CA ASP A 647 -9.75 11.75 19.86
C ASP A 647 -11.22 11.73 19.45
N LYS A 648 -11.75 12.85 18.94
CA LYS A 648 -13.09 12.88 18.32
C LYS A 648 -13.16 11.93 17.12
N MET A 649 -12.20 11.99 16.19
CA MET A 649 -12.16 11.05 15.06
C MET A 649 -12.12 9.57 15.53
N LEU A 650 -11.28 9.25 16.52
CA LEU A 650 -11.14 7.90 17.07
C LEU A 650 -12.38 7.45 17.86
N SER A 651 -13.17 8.37 18.41
CA SER A 651 -14.41 8.03 19.11
C SER A 651 -15.39 7.23 18.24
N TRP A 652 -15.38 7.46 16.93
CA TRP A 652 -16.19 6.72 15.97
C TRP A 652 -15.75 5.26 15.91
N LEU A 653 -14.45 5.01 15.77
CA LEU A 653 -13.87 3.66 15.79
C LEU A 653 -14.13 2.98 17.14
N GLY A 654 -14.00 3.71 18.24
CA GLY A 654 -14.27 3.22 19.60
C GLY A 654 -15.72 2.84 19.87
N ALA A 655 -16.66 3.43 19.13
CA ALA A 655 -18.07 3.05 19.15
C ALA A 655 -18.36 1.75 18.36
N GLY A 656 -17.33 1.13 17.77
CA GLY A 656 -17.49 -0.06 16.92
C GLY A 656 -17.93 0.26 15.50
N ARG A 657 -17.75 1.51 15.04
CA ARG A 657 -18.13 1.97 13.70
C ARG A 657 -16.97 1.81 12.71
N TRP A 658 -16.58 0.57 12.48
CA TRP A 658 -15.52 0.19 11.54
C TRP A 658 -15.87 -1.13 10.86
N GLU A 659 -15.32 -1.33 9.66
CA GLU A 659 -15.54 -2.50 8.83
C GLU A 659 -14.21 -2.97 8.22
N ARG A 660 -14.22 -4.19 7.67
CA ARG A 660 -13.09 -4.78 6.96
C ARG A 660 -13.30 -4.61 5.45
N ASP A 661 -12.59 -3.69 4.83
CA ASP A 661 -12.64 -3.47 3.39
C ASP A 661 -11.82 -4.55 2.67
N HIS A 662 -12.53 -5.47 2.00
CA HIS A 662 -11.97 -6.54 1.18
C HIS A 662 -11.77 -6.14 -0.30
N GLY A 663 -12.32 -5.00 -0.72
CA GLY A 663 -12.32 -4.54 -2.11
C GLY A 663 -11.05 -3.80 -2.52
N HIS A 664 -10.36 -3.15 -1.58
CA HIS A 664 -9.17 -2.32 -1.81
C HIS A 664 -8.01 -2.74 -0.93
N THR A 665 -7.57 -3.98 -1.11
CA THR A 665 -6.33 -4.44 -0.49
C THR A 665 -5.12 -3.69 -1.09
N GLN A 666 -3.99 -3.69 -0.39
CA GLN A 666 -2.77 -3.02 -0.84
C GLN A 666 -2.11 -3.79 -1.99
N THR A 667 -1.59 -3.10 -3.02
CA THR A 667 -0.76 -3.73 -4.07
C THR A 667 0.34 -4.61 -3.45
N GLY A 668 0.33 -5.91 -3.76
CA GLY A 668 1.18 -6.95 -3.16
C GLY A 668 0.47 -7.88 -2.16
N PHE A 669 -0.66 -7.44 -1.59
CA PHE A 669 -1.60 -8.27 -0.81
C PHE A 669 -2.87 -8.64 -1.59
N ASP A 670 -3.03 -8.10 -2.80
CA ASP A 670 -4.16 -8.33 -3.73
C ASP A 670 -3.96 -9.55 -4.65
N GLU A 671 -2.71 -10.02 -4.73
CA GLU A 671 -2.28 -11.10 -5.61
C GLU A 671 -2.53 -12.44 -4.92
N GLY A 672 -3.56 -13.16 -5.35
CA GLY A 672 -3.94 -14.47 -4.79
C GLY A 672 -5.43 -14.75 -4.92
N GLU A 673 -5.87 -15.87 -4.34
CA GLU A 673 -7.30 -16.17 -4.19
C GLU A 673 -7.94 -15.15 -3.25
N THR A 674 -9.24 -14.86 -3.44
CA THR A 674 -9.96 -13.85 -2.65
C THR A 674 -9.89 -14.10 -1.13
N GLU A 675 -9.71 -15.36 -0.73
CA GLU A 675 -9.58 -15.81 0.66
C GLU A 675 -8.19 -15.50 1.28
N SER A 676 -7.16 -15.22 0.47
CA SER A 676 -5.81 -14.88 0.96
C SER A 676 -5.54 -13.38 1.06
N ARG A 677 -6.54 -12.53 0.76
CA ARG A 677 -6.42 -11.07 0.83
C ARG A 677 -6.67 -10.57 2.24
N TYR A 678 -5.74 -9.79 2.79
CA TYR A 678 -5.94 -9.16 4.10
C TYR A 678 -6.77 -7.87 3.96
N PRO A 679 -7.97 -7.80 4.55
CA PRO A 679 -8.79 -6.59 4.47
C PRO A 679 -8.13 -5.42 5.21
N VAL A 680 -8.49 -4.20 4.84
CA VAL A 680 -8.09 -2.98 5.56
C VAL A 680 -9.17 -2.61 6.57
N LEU A 681 -8.79 -2.32 7.81
CA LEU A 681 -9.72 -1.88 8.85
C LEU A 681 -10.07 -0.40 8.65
N VAL A 682 -11.27 -0.10 8.13
CA VAL A 682 -11.67 1.28 7.76
C VAL A 682 -12.90 1.74 8.55
N PRO A 683 -13.14 3.05 8.71
CA PRO A 683 -14.42 3.56 9.22
C PRO A 683 -15.58 3.08 8.33
N ASP A 684 -16.67 2.61 8.92
CA ASP A 684 -17.81 2.02 8.20
C ASP A 684 -18.37 2.95 7.09
N VAL A 685 -18.52 4.24 7.41
CA VAL A 685 -18.98 5.27 6.45
C VAL A 685 -18.15 5.34 5.16
N THR A 686 -16.86 5.02 5.20
CA THR A 686 -15.99 5.07 3.99
C THR A 686 -16.33 3.95 3.00
N LEU A 687 -16.68 2.76 3.50
CA LEU A 687 -17.09 1.64 2.67
C LEU A 687 -18.39 1.95 1.92
N TYR A 688 -19.39 2.50 2.63
CA TYR A 688 -20.66 2.90 2.01
C TYR A 688 -20.50 4.02 0.99
N ALA A 689 -19.56 4.95 1.21
CA ALA A 689 -19.27 6.01 0.26
C ALA A 689 -18.65 5.46 -1.04
N ASP A 690 -17.72 4.51 -0.94
CA ASP A 690 -17.16 3.82 -2.11
C ASP A 690 -18.21 3.03 -2.90
N GLU A 691 -19.10 2.30 -2.21
CA GLU A 691 -20.21 1.60 -2.86
C GLU A 691 -21.14 2.57 -3.60
N ALA A 692 -21.45 3.71 -2.98
CA ALA A 692 -22.27 4.76 -3.59
C ALA A 692 -21.56 5.41 -4.80
N ALA A 693 -20.26 5.67 -4.71
CA ALA A 693 -19.48 6.22 -5.81
C ALA A 693 -19.39 5.26 -7.00
N LYS A 694 -19.20 3.95 -6.73
CA LYS A 694 -19.24 2.89 -7.76
C LYS A 694 -20.60 2.77 -8.42
N PHE A 695 -21.69 2.84 -7.63
CA PHE A 695 -23.05 2.85 -8.16
C PHE A 695 -23.27 4.06 -9.08
N ALA A 696 -22.96 5.27 -8.59
CA ALA A 696 -23.11 6.51 -9.35
C ALA A 696 -22.30 6.48 -10.65
N ARG A 697 -21.06 5.97 -10.60
CA ARG A 697 -20.19 5.82 -11.76
C ARG A 697 -20.82 4.92 -12.82
N ASN A 698 -21.33 3.77 -12.42
CA ASN A 698 -21.91 2.81 -13.35
C ASN A 698 -23.17 3.40 -14.01
N LYS A 699 -24.05 4.03 -13.22
CA LYS A 699 -25.25 4.70 -13.74
C LYS A 699 -24.92 5.85 -14.70
N LEU A 700 -24.00 6.72 -14.30
CA LEU A 700 -23.57 7.84 -15.12
C LEU A 700 -22.90 7.37 -16.42
N SER A 701 -22.11 6.30 -16.36
CA SER A 701 -21.52 5.67 -17.55
C SER A 701 -22.58 5.23 -18.54
N ASP A 702 -23.59 4.48 -18.08
CA ASP A 702 -24.68 3.99 -18.93
C ASP A 702 -25.47 5.14 -19.57
N GLU A 703 -25.84 6.15 -18.78
CA GLU A 703 -26.64 7.29 -19.24
C GLU A 703 -25.87 8.21 -20.21
N VAL A 704 -24.60 8.48 -19.95
CA VAL A 704 -23.74 9.27 -20.86
C VAL A 704 -23.51 8.51 -22.16
N GLU A 705 -23.24 7.20 -22.10
CA GLU A 705 -23.06 6.38 -23.29
C GLU A 705 -24.32 6.37 -24.16
N GLU A 706 -25.50 6.19 -23.57
CA GLU A 706 -26.78 6.23 -24.28
C GLU A 706 -27.01 7.59 -24.96
N LYS A 707 -26.79 8.70 -24.24
CA LYS A 707 -26.94 10.05 -24.78
C LYS A 707 -25.99 10.31 -25.94
N VAL A 708 -24.73 9.94 -25.82
CA VAL A 708 -23.74 10.11 -26.90
C VAL A 708 -24.13 9.26 -28.12
N ARG A 709 -24.61 8.03 -27.93
CA ARG A 709 -25.09 7.17 -29.02
C ARG A 709 -26.29 7.79 -29.74
N ASN A 710 -27.24 8.35 -29.00
CA ASN A 710 -28.41 9.03 -29.57
C ASN A 710 -28.00 10.27 -30.38
N LEU A 711 -27.10 11.10 -29.85
CA LEU A 711 -26.54 12.25 -30.57
C LEU A 711 -25.80 11.84 -31.86
N ILE A 712 -25.01 10.77 -31.82
CA ILE A 712 -24.35 10.23 -33.03
C ILE A 712 -25.38 9.77 -34.06
N ALA A 713 -26.43 9.08 -33.63
CA ALA A 713 -27.49 8.60 -34.53
C ALA A 713 -28.22 9.77 -35.21
N ASP A 714 -28.54 10.83 -34.45
CA ASP A 714 -29.21 12.00 -34.99
C ASP A 714 -28.30 12.83 -35.90
N LEU A 715 -27.02 13.00 -35.57
CA LEU A 715 -26.04 13.63 -36.46
C LEU A 715 -25.91 12.85 -37.78
N LYS A 716 -25.89 11.51 -37.73
CA LYS A 716 -25.88 10.67 -38.94
C LYS A 716 -27.13 10.88 -39.79
N LYS A 717 -28.32 10.98 -39.18
CA LYS A 717 -29.57 11.29 -39.92
C LYS A 717 -29.51 12.66 -40.58
N HIS A 718 -29.05 13.69 -39.88
CA HIS A 718 -28.93 15.05 -40.43
C HIS A 718 -27.91 15.11 -41.58
N LEU A 719 -26.75 14.46 -41.43
CA LEU A 719 -25.74 14.37 -42.49
C LEU A 719 -26.20 13.54 -43.70
N ALA A 720 -27.08 12.55 -43.49
CA ALA A 720 -27.67 11.76 -44.57
C ALA A 720 -28.84 12.47 -45.26
N GLY A 721 -29.62 13.29 -44.55
CA GLY A 721 -30.75 14.06 -45.08
C GLY A 721 -30.38 15.40 -45.71
N GLY A 722 -29.14 15.87 -45.53
CA GLY A 722 -28.58 17.05 -46.19
C GLY A 722 -27.86 16.77 -47.51
N ARG A 723 -28.09 15.60 -48.14
CA ARG A 723 -27.57 15.22 -49.46
C ARG A 723 -28.63 15.28 -50.54
#